data_AF-A0A1X2LTX2-F1
#
_entry.id   AF-A0A1X2LTX2-F1
#
_cell.length_a   1.000
_cell.length_b   1.000
_cell.length_c   1.000
_cell.angle_alpha   90.00
_cell.angle_beta   90.00
_cell.angle_gamma   90.00
#
_symmetry.space_group_name_H-M   'P 1'
#
loop_
_entity.id
_entity.type
_entity.pdbx_description
1 polymer ?
#
loop_
_entity_poly.entity_id
_entity_poly.type
_entity_poly.pdbx_seq_one_letter_code
_entity_poly.pdbx_strand_id
1 'polypeptide(L)'
;MTAMEVPVVADNPAQIVFLGPSLLLERAKEVLPDADFRPPVKRDDLAAVPPGSIVAIIDGVFAQSLAISPGEIRDSIDRGVQVYGAASMGALRAAEIPAVIGVGRIYEMYCSGVIERDDEVAVMLRPDTFASLTEPLVNVRFAVERLVRTGTLSRVDGDAIVQAAAKLHFSDRTYPAILAASSLSRNRDVADIICLLKRFDLKADDALLLLETIAHTEPRPTTTGDARPTNTPAYARVNAHESSSASILIWESGDRIQFEDLVRFLKVAGAFERYAARAISSRAAAGCPLRIPAPLPTRAQSIEAAQKTLDLTRFQWGWDSPEEAHVTMRDLGLGLEDVADTLEAEATVEHLVRAFATAPTEAFNAALRVELWRDALALKRETLRLGALQYFAAEGGLKEPPTAEELIDARRCIARLRHAFRWEAVATSLRTLGLSAPELDASIEQLALARRAGAPVTSALDRPTPTAAPVQRKAAWSDLPLALTSSIKAADSPRFSLSEAETSTVAADLAKQIGIVRIGLVGELDNLGIHIAQAYGQRSGWSSSFSSGKSESREGARVGSIMEEVEIFAQDRYSPAAQIHRSFGNWSAEHAAVDPLELGLPYDSRYTDALEFDWAPCYDLVSAQSTYVPTSSLLGQRQLNDIFYSPRLGGKIFSSSGLGSGFSLAEAIVHAGAEYIERHAYRLAEIQIDNPGSVGDRQFRFVDETTLPETPARIVGKYHHAGVLVRIVDITSDVAVPTYWARIFDDPFNSFQSASADGFACHPDPGVAVTMALLEAAQTRGGYIAGGREDYSLHARSLGRHERPRTAVPQSQAFWFSNDRPLQPFDANSGIHARDILDELEWMVDRVVRAGSPAFLVADYTTPQIRPAHAVRVLIPGLEVTNPLFTGRRARATLIRDLLPHGPRTQ
;
A
#
# COMPACT_ATOMS: atom_id res chain seq x y z
N MET A 1 -39.83 -56.27 9.63
CA MET A 1 -39.93 -54.82 9.90
C MET A 1 -39.06 -54.12 8.87
N THR A 2 -39.72 -53.61 7.84
CA THR A 2 -39.19 -52.75 6.79
C THR A 2 -38.58 -51.51 7.42
N ALA A 3 -37.27 -51.32 7.26
CA ALA A 3 -36.63 -50.04 7.54
C ALA A 3 -37.10 -49.07 6.44
N MET A 4 -37.86 -48.06 6.85
CA MET A 4 -38.26 -46.96 5.98
C MET A 4 -37.00 -46.26 5.45
N GLU A 5 -36.79 -46.33 4.14
CA GLU A 5 -35.99 -45.35 3.43
C GLU A 5 -36.63 -43.97 3.66
N VAL A 6 -35.93 -43.11 4.40
CA VAL A 6 -36.21 -41.68 4.40
C VAL A 6 -35.74 -41.19 3.03
N PRO A 7 -36.62 -40.65 2.17
CA PRO A 7 -36.15 -40.08 0.92
C PRO A 7 -35.30 -38.87 1.27
N VAL A 8 -34.02 -38.92 0.89
CA VAL A 8 -33.21 -37.71 0.75
C VAL A 8 -33.93 -36.87 -0.28
N VAL A 9 -34.64 -35.84 0.17
CA VAL A 9 -35.16 -34.79 -0.70
C VAL A 9 -33.92 -34.23 -1.38
N ALA A 10 -33.79 -34.47 -2.69
CA ALA A 10 -32.83 -33.73 -3.49
C ALA A 10 -33.20 -32.25 -3.33
N ASP A 11 -32.37 -31.49 -2.62
CA ASP A 11 -32.52 -30.03 -2.54
C ASP A 11 -32.62 -29.52 -3.97
N ASN A 12 -33.76 -28.93 -4.32
CA ASN A 12 -33.94 -28.28 -5.59
C ASN A 12 -32.83 -27.22 -5.70
N PRO A 13 -32.03 -27.21 -6.77
CA PRO A 13 -30.91 -26.28 -6.89
C PRO A 13 -31.42 -24.85 -6.79
N ALA A 14 -30.88 -24.10 -5.83
CA ALA A 14 -31.31 -22.75 -5.55
C ALA A 14 -31.02 -21.85 -6.76
N GLN A 15 -32.05 -21.20 -7.29
CA GLN A 15 -31.94 -20.10 -8.23
C GLN A 15 -31.86 -18.80 -7.44
N ILE A 16 -30.70 -18.15 -7.43
CA ILE A 16 -30.45 -16.91 -6.69
C ILE A 16 -30.29 -15.77 -7.68
N VAL A 17 -31.03 -14.69 -7.52
CA VAL A 17 -31.03 -13.54 -8.44
C VAL A 17 -30.68 -12.26 -7.68
N PHE A 18 -29.56 -11.63 -8.04
CA PHE A 18 -29.16 -10.33 -7.50
C PHE A 18 -29.72 -9.20 -8.37
N LEU A 19 -30.75 -8.51 -7.86
CA LEU A 19 -31.54 -7.53 -8.60
C LEU A 19 -31.63 -6.18 -7.87
N GLY A 20 -31.63 -5.09 -8.62
CA GLY A 20 -31.79 -3.73 -8.13
C GLY A 20 -32.54 -2.84 -9.12
N PRO A 21 -32.00 -1.66 -9.48
CA PRO A 21 -32.73 -0.67 -10.29
C PRO A 21 -33.01 -1.13 -11.73
N SER A 22 -32.36 -2.18 -12.23
CA SER A 22 -32.47 -2.55 -13.65
C SER A 22 -33.81 -3.18 -13.99
N LEU A 23 -34.53 -3.79 -13.04
CA LEU A 23 -35.88 -4.34 -13.26
C LEU A 23 -36.68 -4.33 -11.96
N LEU A 24 -37.97 -3.98 -12.04
CA LEU A 24 -38.87 -4.04 -10.87
C LEU A 24 -39.04 -5.48 -10.38
N LEU A 25 -38.96 -5.67 -9.07
CA LEU A 25 -39.03 -7.00 -8.42
C LEU A 25 -40.35 -7.71 -8.74
N GLU A 26 -41.46 -7.00 -8.82
CA GLU A 26 -42.77 -7.53 -9.16
C GLU A 26 -42.75 -8.19 -10.54
N ARG A 27 -42.14 -7.51 -11.52
CA ARG A 27 -42.02 -7.99 -12.89
C ARG A 27 -41.03 -9.15 -13.01
N ALA A 28 -39.99 -9.17 -12.19
CA ALA A 28 -39.06 -10.29 -12.13
C ALA A 28 -39.72 -11.57 -11.58
N LYS A 29 -40.57 -11.43 -10.55
CA LYS A 29 -41.34 -12.53 -9.95
C LYS A 29 -42.41 -13.11 -10.87
N GLU A 30 -42.89 -12.36 -11.86
CA GLU A 30 -43.79 -12.88 -12.89
C GLU A 30 -43.10 -13.94 -13.78
N VAL A 31 -41.77 -13.83 -13.98
CA VAL A 31 -41.00 -14.75 -14.82
C VAL A 31 -40.39 -15.89 -14.00
N LEU A 32 -39.84 -15.60 -12.82
CA LEU A 32 -39.21 -16.58 -11.93
C LEU A 32 -39.82 -16.48 -10.52
N PRO A 33 -41.02 -17.05 -10.27
CA PRO A 33 -41.71 -16.88 -8.98
C PRO A 33 -41.01 -17.58 -7.81
N ASP A 34 -40.30 -18.68 -8.07
CA ASP A 34 -39.68 -19.52 -7.04
C ASP A 34 -38.20 -19.18 -6.77
N ALA A 35 -37.66 -18.14 -7.42
CA ALA A 35 -36.26 -17.72 -7.24
C ALA A 35 -36.03 -16.89 -5.96
N ASP A 36 -34.85 -17.04 -5.37
CA ASP A 36 -34.36 -16.24 -4.24
C ASP A 36 -33.82 -14.89 -4.74
N PHE A 37 -34.68 -13.86 -4.74
CA PHE A 37 -34.29 -12.50 -5.10
C PHE A 37 -33.59 -11.79 -3.95
N ARG A 38 -32.36 -11.37 -4.20
CA ARG A 38 -31.50 -10.64 -3.27
C ARG A 38 -31.27 -9.21 -3.75
N PRO A 39 -30.89 -8.29 -2.85
CA PRO A 39 -30.42 -6.95 -3.22
C PRO A 39 -29.25 -6.99 -4.22
N PRO A 40 -28.86 -5.85 -4.82
CA PRO A 40 -27.71 -5.79 -5.72
C PRO A 40 -26.45 -6.42 -5.13
N VAL A 41 -25.74 -7.21 -5.93
CA VAL A 41 -24.56 -7.96 -5.48
C VAL A 41 -23.47 -7.03 -4.96
N LYS A 42 -22.84 -7.43 -3.87
CA LYS A 42 -21.63 -6.82 -3.32
C LYS A 42 -20.61 -7.88 -2.96
N ARG A 43 -19.45 -7.42 -2.49
CA ARG A 43 -18.38 -8.27 -1.99
C ARG A 43 -18.87 -9.27 -0.92
N ASP A 44 -18.33 -10.49 -0.99
CA ASP A 44 -18.57 -11.63 -0.09
C ASP A 44 -19.96 -12.29 -0.20
N ASP A 45 -20.85 -11.78 -1.06
CA ASP A 45 -22.21 -12.34 -1.23
C ASP A 45 -22.23 -13.74 -1.86
N LEU A 46 -21.19 -14.14 -2.62
CA LEU A 46 -21.12 -15.46 -3.28
C LEU A 46 -20.43 -16.53 -2.42
N ALA A 47 -19.79 -16.15 -1.31
CA ALA A 47 -19.02 -17.07 -0.47
C ALA A 47 -19.89 -18.19 0.15
N ALA A 48 -21.14 -17.89 0.47
CA ALA A 48 -22.07 -18.82 1.11
C ALA A 48 -22.98 -19.59 0.13
N VAL A 49 -22.82 -19.39 -1.19
CA VAL A 49 -23.67 -20.05 -2.19
C VAL A 49 -23.29 -21.53 -2.32
N PRO A 50 -24.25 -22.47 -2.20
CA PRO A 50 -23.94 -23.89 -2.24
C PRO A 50 -23.62 -24.38 -3.66
N PRO A 51 -22.79 -25.43 -3.81
CA PRO A 51 -22.50 -26.06 -5.09
C PRO A 51 -23.79 -26.52 -5.79
N GLY A 52 -23.84 -26.45 -7.11
CA GLY A 52 -25.02 -26.82 -7.91
C GLY A 52 -26.08 -25.71 -8.04
N SER A 53 -25.93 -24.59 -7.33
CA SER A 53 -26.82 -23.43 -7.47
C SER A 53 -26.66 -22.72 -8.83
N ILE A 54 -27.73 -22.05 -9.27
CA ILE A 54 -27.70 -21.11 -10.40
C ILE A 54 -27.77 -19.70 -9.82
N VAL A 55 -26.80 -18.86 -10.13
CA VAL A 55 -26.72 -17.47 -9.70
C VAL A 55 -26.88 -16.55 -10.91
N ALA A 56 -27.85 -15.66 -10.86
CA ALA A 56 -28.04 -14.56 -11.81
C ALA A 56 -27.53 -13.27 -11.19
N ILE A 57 -26.54 -12.64 -11.81
CA ILE A 57 -26.07 -11.31 -11.45
C ILE A 57 -26.67 -10.33 -12.46
N ILE A 58 -27.57 -9.46 -12.00
CA ILE A 58 -28.08 -8.34 -12.80
C ILE A 58 -27.37 -7.09 -12.29
N ASP A 59 -27.72 -6.66 -11.07
CA ASP A 59 -27.23 -5.42 -10.46
C ASP A 59 -26.19 -5.67 -9.36
N GLY A 60 -25.35 -4.67 -9.15
CA GLY A 60 -24.42 -4.60 -8.03
C GLY A 60 -24.12 -3.17 -7.60
N VAL A 61 -23.35 -3.01 -6.52
CA VAL A 61 -23.03 -1.70 -5.92
C VAL A 61 -21.55 -1.32 -6.08
N PHE A 62 -21.30 -0.02 -6.21
CA PHE A 62 -19.98 0.62 -6.20
C PHE A 62 -19.89 1.65 -5.06
N ALA A 63 -18.66 2.03 -4.68
CA ALA A 63 -18.31 3.07 -3.70
C ALA A 63 -18.86 2.89 -2.28
N GLN A 64 -20.19 2.86 -2.09
CA GLN A 64 -20.86 2.67 -0.79
C GLN A 64 -20.55 1.29 -0.18
N SER A 65 -20.17 0.33 -1.02
CA SER A 65 -19.68 -0.99 -0.65
C SER A 65 -18.71 -1.47 -1.73
N LEU A 66 -17.81 -2.37 -1.38
CA LEU A 66 -16.93 -3.00 -2.35
C LEU A 66 -17.75 -3.82 -3.34
N ALA A 67 -17.47 -3.65 -4.64
CA ALA A 67 -18.06 -4.45 -5.69
C ALA A 67 -17.63 -5.92 -5.56
N ILE A 68 -18.44 -6.83 -6.07
CA ILE A 68 -18.09 -8.25 -6.23
C ILE A 68 -16.80 -8.37 -7.07
N SER A 69 -15.75 -9.05 -6.62
CA SER A 69 -14.53 -9.19 -7.44
C SER A 69 -14.63 -10.32 -8.46
N PRO A 70 -13.88 -10.23 -9.57
CA PRO A 70 -13.74 -11.35 -10.48
C PRO A 70 -13.22 -12.62 -9.81
N GLY A 71 -12.27 -12.52 -8.87
CA GLY A 71 -11.77 -13.65 -8.10
C GLY A 71 -12.86 -14.38 -7.30
N GLU A 72 -13.78 -13.64 -6.67
CA GLU A 72 -14.87 -14.25 -5.89
C GLU A 72 -15.84 -15.04 -6.78
N ILE A 73 -16.11 -14.52 -7.98
CA ILE A 73 -16.94 -15.20 -8.98
C ILE A 73 -16.25 -16.47 -9.48
N ARG A 74 -14.95 -16.40 -9.81
CA ARG A 74 -14.18 -17.59 -10.22
C ARG A 74 -14.17 -18.65 -9.12
N ASP A 75 -13.95 -18.26 -7.87
CA ASP A 75 -13.99 -19.18 -6.72
C ASP A 75 -15.37 -19.84 -6.57
N SER A 76 -16.47 -19.13 -6.87
CA SER A 76 -17.81 -19.70 -6.84
C SER A 76 -18.04 -20.71 -7.98
N ILE A 77 -17.54 -20.42 -9.17
CA ILE A 77 -17.61 -21.31 -10.33
C ILE A 77 -16.79 -22.58 -10.07
N ASP A 78 -15.59 -22.45 -9.50
CA ASP A 78 -14.74 -23.58 -9.12
C ASP A 78 -15.39 -24.46 -8.03
N ARG A 79 -16.26 -23.89 -7.18
CA ARG A 79 -17.12 -24.65 -6.24
C ARG A 79 -18.27 -25.37 -6.94
N GLY A 80 -18.52 -25.15 -8.22
CA GLY A 80 -19.62 -25.76 -8.98
C GLY A 80 -20.90 -24.92 -9.01
N VAL A 81 -20.82 -23.61 -8.79
CA VAL A 81 -21.94 -22.67 -9.01
C VAL A 81 -21.99 -22.27 -10.48
N GLN A 82 -23.18 -22.26 -11.08
CA GLN A 82 -23.38 -21.72 -12.42
C GLN A 82 -23.71 -20.24 -12.32
N VAL A 83 -22.89 -19.37 -12.91
CA VAL A 83 -23.05 -17.92 -12.81
C VAL A 83 -23.43 -17.34 -14.17
N TYR A 84 -24.51 -16.57 -14.19
CA TYR A 84 -24.99 -15.82 -15.35
C TYR A 84 -24.92 -14.31 -15.07
N GLY A 85 -24.67 -13.49 -16.09
CA GLY A 85 -24.54 -12.05 -15.96
C GLY A 85 -25.23 -11.27 -17.09
N ALA A 86 -25.98 -10.22 -16.75
CA ALA A 86 -26.63 -9.33 -17.73
C ALA A 86 -26.81 -7.89 -17.22
N ALA A 87 -27.27 -7.01 -18.11
CA ALA A 87 -27.78 -5.64 -17.90
C ALA A 87 -26.87 -4.58 -17.26
N SER A 88 -26.21 -4.89 -16.14
CA SER A 88 -25.54 -3.91 -15.28
C SER A 88 -24.18 -4.47 -14.85
N MET A 89 -23.88 -4.52 -13.55
CA MET A 89 -22.65 -5.17 -13.04
C MET A 89 -22.52 -6.63 -13.50
N GLY A 90 -23.64 -7.33 -13.72
CA GLY A 90 -23.65 -8.67 -14.31
C GLY A 90 -23.04 -8.73 -15.70
N ALA A 91 -23.39 -7.79 -16.58
CA ALA A 91 -22.82 -7.72 -17.93
C ALA A 91 -21.31 -7.44 -17.91
N LEU A 92 -20.85 -6.57 -17.00
CA LEU A 92 -19.42 -6.31 -16.79
C LEU A 92 -18.69 -7.60 -16.40
N ARG A 93 -19.16 -8.30 -15.36
CA ARG A 93 -18.51 -9.53 -14.88
C ARG A 93 -18.57 -10.66 -15.90
N ALA A 94 -19.63 -10.74 -16.69
CA ALA A 94 -19.71 -11.68 -17.80
C ALA A 94 -18.67 -11.39 -18.90
N ALA A 95 -18.42 -10.11 -19.21
CA ALA A 95 -17.40 -9.74 -20.20
C ALA A 95 -15.95 -9.93 -19.68
N GLU A 96 -15.74 -9.87 -18.37
CA GLU A 96 -14.42 -10.03 -17.74
C GLU A 96 -14.04 -11.48 -17.45
N ILE A 97 -15.03 -12.36 -17.29
CA ILE A 97 -14.85 -13.73 -16.83
C ILE A 97 -15.50 -14.67 -17.85
N PRO A 98 -14.73 -15.29 -18.76
CA PRO A 98 -15.28 -16.17 -19.79
C PRO A 98 -16.12 -17.35 -19.28
N ALA A 99 -15.93 -17.73 -18.01
CA ALA A 99 -16.70 -18.79 -17.37
C ALA A 99 -18.10 -18.35 -16.89
N VAL A 100 -18.37 -17.04 -16.84
CA VAL A 100 -19.71 -16.49 -16.56
C VAL A 100 -20.50 -16.46 -17.86
N ILE A 101 -21.74 -16.93 -17.82
CA ILE A 101 -22.62 -16.97 -18.99
C ILE A 101 -23.26 -15.59 -19.17
N GLY A 102 -22.73 -14.81 -20.11
CA GLY A 102 -23.25 -13.49 -20.46
C GLY A 102 -24.53 -13.55 -21.29
N VAL A 103 -25.51 -12.71 -20.94
CA VAL A 103 -26.80 -12.60 -21.63
C VAL A 103 -27.13 -11.13 -21.88
N GLY A 104 -27.66 -10.84 -23.08
CA GLY A 104 -28.18 -9.51 -23.42
C GLY A 104 -27.23 -8.63 -24.23
N ARG A 105 -27.78 -7.55 -24.76
CA ARG A 105 -27.09 -6.63 -25.68
C ARG A 105 -25.99 -5.83 -24.98
N ILE A 106 -26.15 -5.50 -23.70
CA ILE A 106 -25.15 -4.75 -22.94
C ILE A 106 -23.89 -5.60 -22.75
N TYR A 107 -24.04 -6.89 -22.43
CA TYR A 107 -22.92 -7.84 -22.40
C TYR A 107 -22.22 -7.92 -23.76
N GLU A 108 -22.97 -8.07 -24.86
CA GLU A 108 -22.41 -8.11 -26.21
C GLU A 108 -21.66 -6.81 -26.58
N MET A 109 -22.17 -5.65 -26.15
CA MET A 109 -21.52 -4.36 -26.38
C MET A 109 -20.18 -4.24 -25.65
N TYR A 110 -20.05 -4.80 -24.44
CA TYR A 110 -18.75 -4.88 -23.75
C TYR A 110 -17.80 -5.86 -24.44
N CYS A 111 -18.27 -7.08 -24.78
CA CYS A 111 -17.44 -8.09 -25.44
C CYS A 111 -16.93 -7.66 -26.82
N SER A 112 -17.71 -6.87 -27.54
CA SER A 112 -17.32 -6.32 -28.85
C SER A 112 -16.51 -5.02 -28.76
N GLY A 113 -16.34 -4.45 -27.56
CA GLY A 113 -15.67 -3.17 -27.34
C GLY A 113 -16.45 -1.95 -27.85
N VAL A 114 -17.75 -2.09 -28.14
CA VAL A 114 -18.63 -0.95 -28.49
C VAL A 114 -18.73 0.03 -27.32
N ILE A 115 -18.71 -0.50 -26.09
CA ILE A 115 -18.55 0.27 -24.85
C ILE A 115 -17.42 -0.32 -24.02
N GLU A 116 -16.65 0.55 -23.38
CA GLU A 116 -15.50 0.17 -22.53
C GLU A 116 -15.59 0.77 -21.12
N ARG A 117 -16.31 1.90 -20.93
CA ARG A 117 -16.39 2.60 -19.65
C ARG A 117 -17.32 1.88 -18.67
N ASP A 118 -16.87 1.69 -17.44
CA ASP A 118 -17.69 1.09 -16.38
C ASP A 118 -18.85 1.99 -15.97
N ASP A 119 -18.69 3.32 -16.12
CA ASP A 119 -19.76 4.27 -15.84
C ASP A 119 -20.94 4.16 -16.82
N GLU A 120 -20.83 3.42 -17.93
CA GLU A 120 -21.91 3.21 -18.89
C GLU A 120 -23.17 2.60 -18.25
N VAL A 121 -22.95 1.74 -17.24
CA VAL A 121 -24.03 1.06 -16.49
C VAL A 121 -24.25 1.64 -15.09
N ALA A 122 -23.39 2.55 -14.63
CA ALA A 122 -23.44 3.14 -13.30
C ALA A 122 -24.61 4.13 -13.15
N VAL A 123 -25.26 4.07 -11.98
CA VAL A 123 -26.36 4.94 -11.57
C VAL A 123 -26.26 5.25 -10.08
N MET A 124 -26.81 6.39 -9.66
CA MET A 124 -27.11 6.65 -8.26
C MET A 124 -28.40 5.94 -7.89
N LEU A 125 -28.42 5.27 -6.75
CA LEU A 125 -29.60 4.57 -6.25
C LEU A 125 -29.96 5.04 -4.84
N ARG A 126 -31.24 4.95 -4.50
CA ARG A 126 -31.67 5.15 -3.11
C ARG A 126 -31.28 3.92 -2.25
N PRO A 127 -30.62 4.09 -1.10
CA PRO A 127 -30.20 2.95 -0.28
C PRO A 127 -31.33 2.06 0.27
N ASP A 128 -32.54 2.61 0.39
CA ASP A 128 -33.71 1.94 0.99
C ASP A 128 -34.52 1.10 -0.01
N THR A 129 -34.59 1.54 -1.26
CA THR A 129 -35.48 0.97 -2.29
C THR A 129 -34.75 0.53 -3.55
N PHE A 130 -33.46 0.85 -3.66
CA PHE A 130 -32.64 0.61 -4.85
C PHE A 130 -33.18 1.26 -6.13
N ALA A 131 -34.11 2.21 -6.02
CA ALA A 131 -34.63 2.95 -7.15
C ALA A 131 -33.55 3.86 -7.75
N SER A 132 -33.44 3.88 -9.08
CA SER A 132 -32.49 4.73 -9.79
C SER A 132 -32.86 6.21 -9.64
N LEU A 133 -31.87 7.04 -9.32
CA LEU A 133 -31.96 8.51 -9.26
C LEU A 133 -31.40 9.16 -10.52
N THR A 134 -30.55 8.45 -11.26
CA THR A 134 -29.89 8.92 -12.49
C THR A 134 -30.06 7.91 -13.62
N GLU A 135 -29.66 8.33 -14.82
CA GLU A 135 -29.82 7.57 -16.06
C GLU A 135 -28.47 6.92 -16.46
N PRO A 136 -28.44 5.61 -16.73
CA PRO A 136 -27.24 4.95 -17.24
C PRO A 136 -27.01 5.35 -18.71
N LEU A 137 -25.75 5.61 -19.08
CA LEU A 137 -25.39 6.10 -20.41
C LEU A 137 -25.79 5.11 -21.51
N VAL A 138 -25.74 3.80 -21.22
CA VAL A 138 -26.15 2.76 -22.16
C VAL A 138 -27.64 2.86 -22.54
N ASN A 139 -28.52 3.24 -21.61
CA ASN A 139 -29.94 3.48 -21.89
C ASN A 139 -30.12 4.73 -22.75
N VAL A 140 -29.37 5.81 -22.45
CA VAL A 140 -29.41 7.03 -23.27
C VAL A 140 -28.99 6.73 -24.71
N ARG A 141 -27.90 5.99 -24.91
CA ARG A 141 -27.43 5.56 -26.24
C ARG A 141 -28.50 4.76 -26.98
N PHE A 142 -29.08 3.76 -26.32
CA PHE A 142 -30.10 2.90 -26.91
C PHE A 142 -31.37 3.68 -27.29
N ALA A 143 -31.85 4.54 -26.39
CA ALA A 143 -33.02 5.36 -26.62
C ALA A 143 -32.81 6.32 -27.81
N VAL A 144 -31.65 7.00 -27.85
CA VAL A 144 -31.27 7.87 -28.97
C VAL A 144 -31.16 7.09 -30.27
N GLU A 145 -30.51 5.93 -30.28
CA GLU A 145 -30.40 5.08 -31.48
C GLU A 145 -31.79 4.72 -32.03
N ARG A 146 -32.73 4.34 -31.16
CA ARG A 146 -34.11 4.00 -31.56
C ARG A 146 -34.84 5.21 -32.14
N LEU A 147 -34.74 6.37 -31.50
CA LEU A 147 -35.41 7.59 -31.96
C LEU A 147 -34.81 8.16 -33.25
N VAL A 148 -33.49 8.00 -33.46
CA VAL A 148 -32.84 8.37 -34.72
C VAL A 148 -33.28 7.41 -35.84
N ARG A 149 -33.34 6.10 -35.57
CA ARG A 149 -33.79 5.11 -36.56
C ARG A 149 -35.24 5.30 -36.99
N THR A 150 -36.12 5.79 -36.10
CA THR A 150 -37.52 6.09 -36.43
C THR A 150 -37.72 7.47 -37.05
N GLY A 151 -36.65 8.28 -37.17
CA GLY A 151 -36.72 9.65 -37.69
C GLY A 151 -37.28 10.68 -36.73
N THR A 152 -37.45 10.32 -35.44
CA THR A 152 -37.95 11.22 -34.39
C THR A 152 -36.88 12.22 -33.95
N LEU A 153 -35.61 11.80 -33.97
CA LEU A 153 -34.45 12.66 -33.74
C LEU A 153 -33.53 12.67 -34.97
N SER A 154 -32.93 13.82 -35.25
CA SER A 154 -31.84 13.89 -36.24
C SER A 154 -30.59 13.22 -35.69
N ARG A 155 -29.70 12.73 -36.56
CA ARG A 155 -28.43 12.11 -36.14
C ARG A 155 -27.54 13.10 -35.38
N VAL A 156 -27.54 14.36 -35.80
CA VAL A 156 -26.76 15.44 -35.16
C VAL A 156 -27.24 15.69 -33.74
N ASP A 157 -28.56 15.79 -33.54
CA ASP A 157 -29.15 15.98 -32.23
C ASP A 157 -28.93 14.77 -31.32
N GLY A 158 -29.08 13.56 -31.87
CA GLY A 158 -28.79 12.32 -31.16
C GLY A 158 -27.33 12.24 -30.69
N ASP A 159 -26.37 12.51 -31.59
CA ASP A 159 -24.95 12.53 -31.26
C ASP A 159 -24.63 13.58 -30.18
N ALA A 160 -25.27 14.76 -30.23
CA ALA A 160 -25.12 15.80 -29.22
C ALA A 160 -25.66 15.39 -27.83
N ILE A 161 -26.81 14.69 -27.78
CA ILE A 161 -27.38 14.16 -26.52
C ILE A 161 -26.44 13.13 -25.90
N VAL A 162 -25.95 12.18 -26.70
CA VAL A 162 -25.03 11.13 -26.21
C VAL A 162 -23.71 11.74 -25.73
N GLN A 163 -23.16 12.72 -26.46
CA GLN A 163 -21.95 13.43 -26.03
C GLN A 163 -22.15 14.22 -24.74
N ALA A 164 -23.30 14.89 -24.58
CA ALA A 164 -23.63 15.61 -23.35
C ALA A 164 -23.76 14.64 -22.17
N ALA A 165 -24.45 13.52 -22.36
CA ALA A 165 -24.57 12.48 -21.34
C ALA A 165 -23.21 11.89 -20.95
N ALA A 166 -22.34 11.60 -21.92
CA ALA A 166 -21.02 11.01 -21.67
C ALA A 166 -20.03 11.94 -20.95
N LYS A 167 -20.28 13.27 -20.98
CA LYS A 167 -19.50 14.29 -20.26
C LYS A 167 -19.96 14.51 -18.83
N LEU A 168 -21.22 14.21 -18.53
CA LEU A 168 -21.75 14.32 -17.17
C LEU A 168 -21.32 13.11 -16.34
N HIS A 169 -20.87 13.38 -15.12
CA HIS A 169 -20.62 12.32 -14.15
C HIS A 169 -21.92 11.54 -13.87
N PHE A 170 -21.82 10.24 -13.57
CA PHE A 170 -23.00 9.38 -13.44
C PHE A 170 -23.95 9.81 -12.31
N SER A 171 -23.44 10.55 -11.31
CA SER A 171 -24.25 11.15 -10.25
C SER A 171 -25.15 12.30 -10.69
N ASP A 172 -24.81 12.94 -11.81
CA ASP A 172 -25.48 14.14 -12.30
C ASP A 172 -26.28 13.87 -13.58
N ARG A 173 -26.17 12.65 -14.13
CA ARG A 173 -26.84 12.21 -15.36
C ARG A 173 -28.34 12.06 -15.16
N THR A 174 -29.08 13.13 -15.36
CA THR A 174 -30.53 13.10 -15.52
C THR A 174 -30.90 13.61 -16.90
N TYR A 175 -31.98 13.13 -17.52
CA TYR A 175 -32.39 13.64 -18.83
C TYR A 175 -32.51 15.19 -18.90
N PRO A 176 -33.04 15.89 -17.87
CA PRO A 176 -32.98 17.35 -17.81
C PRO A 176 -31.56 17.92 -17.87
N ALA A 177 -30.62 17.39 -17.08
CA ALA A 177 -29.23 17.83 -17.09
C ALA A 177 -28.53 17.53 -18.43
N ILE A 178 -28.77 16.36 -19.00
CA ILE A 178 -28.24 15.94 -20.31
C ILE A 178 -28.70 16.91 -21.40
N LEU A 179 -30.00 17.24 -21.44
CA LEU A 179 -30.54 18.15 -22.44
C LEU A 179 -30.12 19.60 -22.21
N ALA A 180 -29.93 20.02 -20.96
CA ALA A 180 -29.38 21.33 -20.64
C ALA A 180 -27.91 21.47 -21.08
N ALA A 181 -27.13 20.39 -20.98
CA ALA A 181 -25.73 20.34 -21.41
C ALA A 181 -25.58 20.11 -22.94
N SER A 182 -26.65 19.77 -23.64
CA SER A 182 -26.65 19.61 -25.10
C SER A 182 -27.04 20.91 -25.83
N SER A 183 -26.84 20.93 -27.15
CA SER A 183 -27.27 22.04 -28.02
C SER A 183 -28.79 22.24 -28.07
N LEU A 184 -29.58 21.34 -27.47
CA LEU A 184 -31.05 21.36 -27.46
C LEU A 184 -31.64 22.14 -26.27
N SER A 185 -30.82 22.76 -25.42
CA SER A 185 -31.26 23.52 -24.24
C SER A 185 -32.30 24.62 -24.51
N ARG A 186 -32.45 25.07 -25.76
CA ARG A 186 -33.41 26.10 -26.19
C ARG A 186 -34.63 25.56 -26.96
N ASN A 187 -34.77 24.25 -27.11
CA ASN A 187 -35.89 23.64 -27.83
C ASN A 187 -37.18 23.71 -26.96
N ARG A 188 -38.34 24.01 -27.58
CA ARG A 188 -39.63 24.09 -26.87
C ARG A 188 -40.19 22.71 -26.50
N ASP A 189 -39.73 21.66 -27.17
CA ASP A 189 -40.29 20.30 -27.05
C ASP A 189 -39.44 19.38 -26.14
N VAL A 190 -38.60 19.97 -25.27
CA VAL A 190 -37.67 19.23 -24.38
C VAL A 190 -38.40 18.20 -23.52
N ALA A 191 -39.58 18.54 -22.98
CA ALA A 191 -40.36 17.62 -22.14
C ALA A 191 -40.83 16.38 -22.91
N ASP A 192 -41.23 16.54 -24.16
CA ASP A 192 -41.69 15.44 -25.01
C ASP A 192 -40.52 14.51 -25.40
N ILE A 193 -39.36 15.09 -25.69
CA ILE A 193 -38.13 14.32 -25.96
C ILE A 193 -37.74 13.49 -24.72
N ILE A 194 -37.79 14.07 -23.51
CA ILE A 194 -37.52 13.32 -22.27
C ILE A 194 -38.49 12.14 -22.11
N CYS A 195 -39.79 12.36 -22.36
CA CYS A 195 -40.79 11.31 -22.27
C CYS A 195 -40.53 10.17 -23.25
N LEU A 196 -40.14 10.50 -24.48
CA LEU A 196 -39.78 9.52 -25.51
C LEU A 196 -38.51 8.74 -25.17
N LEU A 197 -37.48 9.40 -24.62
CA LEU A 197 -36.24 8.73 -24.21
C LEU A 197 -36.48 7.73 -23.07
N LYS A 198 -37.29 8.10 -22.07
CA LYS A 198 -37.65 7.24 -20.93
C LYS A 198 -38.44 5.97 -21.29
N ARG A 199 -38.98 5.87 -22.51
CA ARG A 199 -39.71 4.68 -22.96
C ARG A 199 -38.80 3.49 -23.28
N PHE A 200 -37.50 3.72 -23.49
CA PHE A 200 -36.55 2.69 -23.85
C PHE A 200 -35.60 2.42 -22.69
N ASP A 201 -35.64 1.20 -22.15
CA ASP A 201 -34.80 0.78 -21.03
C ASP A 201 -34.10 -0.54 -21.39
N LEU A 202 -32.87 -0.43 -21.87
CA LEU A 202 -32.10 -1.59 -22.30
C LEU A 202 -31.68 -2.46 -21.12
N LYS A 203 -31.44 -1.88 -19.94
CA LYS A 203 -31.11 -2.65 -18.73
C LYS A 203 -32.29 -3.52 -18.32
N ALA A 204 -33.52 -3.00 -18.39
CA ALA A 204 -34.72 -3.79 -18.13
C ALA A 204 -34.95 -4.91 -19.16
N ASP A 205 -34.73 -4.61 -20.45
CA ASP A 205 -34.85 -5.60 -21.53
C ASP A 205 -33.83 -6.76 -21.35
N ASP A 206 -32.56 -6.45 -21.06
CA ASP A 206 -31.51 -7.46 -20.83
C ASP A 206 -31.73 -8.25 -19.53
N ALA A 207 -32.19 -7.59 -18.46
CA ALA A 207 -32.53 -8.25 -17.20
C ALA A 207 -33.64 -9.27 -17.39
N LEU A 208 -34.69 -8.91 -18.14
CA LEU A 208 -35.81 -9.81 -18.45
C LEU A 208 -35.34 -11.02 -19.26
N LEU A 209 -34.53 -10.79 -20.31
CA LEU A 209 -33.96 -11.85 -21.14
C LEU A 209 -33.13 -12.85 -20.33
N LEU A 210 -32.38 -12.37 -19.33
CA LEU A 210 -31.63 -13.25 -18.44
C LEU A 210 -32.57 -14.14 -17.59
N LEU A 211 -33.63 -13.57 -17.02
CA LEU A 211 -34.59 -14.35 -16.22
C LEU A 211 -35.30 -15.40 -17.07
N GLU A 212 -35.69 -15.06 -18.31
CA GLU A 212 -36.26 -16.01 -19.28
C GLU A 212 -35.26 -17.14 -19.62
N THR A 213 -33.98 -16.81 -19.78
CA THR A 213 -32.92 -17.79 -20.05
C THR A 213 -32.75 -18.78 -18.88
N ILE A 214 -32.73 -18.27 -17.64
CA ILE A 214 -32.58 -19.10 -16.44
C ILE A 214 -33.81 -19.98 -16.24
N ALA A 215 -35.01 -19.49 -16.53
CA ALA A 215 -36.25 -20.27 -16.45
C ALA A 215 -36.24 -21.51 -17.34
N HIS A 216 -35.40 -21.55 -18.37
CA HIS A 216 -35.30 -22.65 -19.34
C HIS A 216 -34.00 -23.46 -19.19
N THR A 217 -33.22 -23.19 -18.14
CA THR A 217 -31.93 -23.84 -17.89
C THR A 217 -32.08 -24.99 -16.91
N GLU A 218 -31.61 -26.18 -17.29
CA GLU A 218 -31.47 -27.28 -16.35
C GLU A 218 -30.18 -27.15 -15.51
N PRO A 219 -30.24 -27.43 -14.20
CA PRO A 219 -29.06 -27.45 -13.35
C PRO A 219 -28.12 -28.58 -13.77
N ARG A 220 -26.82 -28.29 -13.94
CA ARG A 220 -25.83 -29.32 -14.27
C ARG A 220 -25.64 -30.27 -13.07
N PRO A 221 -25.58 -31.60 -13.29
CA PRO A 221 -25.31 -32.56 -12.23
C PRO A 221 -23.89 -32.33 -11.68
N THR A 222 -23.80 -32.26 -10.34
CA THR A 222 -22.55 -32.02 -9.62
C THR A 222 -21.59 -33.21 -9.78
N THR A 223 -20.42 -33.01 -10.38
CA THR A 223 -19.28 -33.90 -10.13
C THR A 223 -18.74 -33.60 -8.74
N THR A 224 -18.71 -34.60 -7.86
CA THR A 224 -18.09 -34.53 -6.53
C THR A 224 -16.57 -34.36 -6.69
N GLY A 225 -16.11 -33.14 -6.97
CA GLY A 225 -14.73 -32.73 -6.77
C GLY A 225 -14.52 -32.45 -5.29
N ASP A 226 -13.41 -32.91 -4.72
CA ASP A 226 -13.03 -32.70 -3.32
C ASP A 226 -13.24 -31.23 -2.93
N ALA A 227 -14.27 -30.98 -2.12
CA ALA A 227 -14.52 -29.67 -1.55
C ALA A 227 -13.29 -29.28 -0.72
N ARG A 228 -12.56 -28.25 -1.17
CA ARG A 228 -11.57 -27.62 -0.28
C ARG A 228 -12.31 -27.11 0.95
N PRO A 229 -11.87 -27.44 2.17
CA PRO A 229 -12.59 -27.07 3.38
C PRO A 229 -12.73 -25.56 3.44
N THR A 230 -13.99 -25.09 3.43
CA THR A 230 -14.35 -23.72 3.79
C THR A 230 -14.08 -23.55 5.27
N ASN A 231 -12.85 -23.18 5.61
CA ASN A 231 -12.52 -22.80 6.97
C ASN A 231 -13.17 -21.43 7.25
N THR A 232 -14.45 -21.39 7.60
CA THR A 232 -15.01 -20.25 8.32
C THR A 232 -14.23 -20.13 9.64
N PRO A 233 -13.57 -19.00 9.95
CA PRO A 233 -13.02 -18.82 11.28
C PRO A 233 -14.20 -18.71 12.24
N ALA A 234 -14.53 -19.82 12.89
CA ALA A 234 -15.11 -19.73 14.21
C ALA A 234 -14.11 -18.92 15.03
N TYR A 235 -14.50 -17.72 15.44
CA TYR A 235 -13.81 -17.01 16.50
C TYR A 235 -13.96 -17.88 17.76
N ALA A 236 -13.07 -18.86 17.91
CA ALA A 236 -12.76 -19.38 19.21
C ALA A 236 -12.29 -18.14 19.99
N ARG A 237 -13.09 -17.70 20.95
CA ARG A 237 -12.61 -16.86 22.04
C ARG A 237 -11.48 -17.65 22.69
N VAL A 238 -10.26 -17.44 22.21
CA VAL A 238 -9.06 -17.97 22.84
C VAL A 238 -8.95 -17.19 24.14
N ASN A 239 -9.53 -17.75 25.20
CA ASN A 239 -9.30 -17.32 26.57
C ASN A 239 -7.90 -17.77 27.01
N ALA A 240 -6.86 -17.36 26.27
CA ALA A 240 -5.49 -17.47 26.74
C ALA A 240 -5.13 -16.11 27.33
N HIS A 241 -5.11 -16.03 28.66
CA HIS A 241 -4.45 -14.91 29.32
C HIS A 241 -2.94 -15.07 29.09
N GLU A 242 -2.38 -14.30 28.16
CA GLU A 242 -0.93 -14.19 28.01
C GLU A 242 -0.34 -13.45 29.21
N SER A 243 0.79 -13.94 29.73
CA SER A 243 1.52 -13.29 30.83
C SER A 243 1.92 -11.86 30.43
N SER A 244 1.84 -10.92 31.37
CA SER A 244 2.37 -9.55 31.17
C SER A 244 3.89 -9.51 30.91
N SER A 245 4.61 -10.61 31.18
CA SER A 245 6.02 -10.79 30.87
C SER A 245 6.29 -11.48 29.52
N ALA A 246 5.26 -11.92 28.80
CA ALA A 246 5.43 -12.63 27.53
C ALA A 246 6.24 -11.79 26.52
N SER A 247 7.12 -12.45 25.77
CA SER A 247 7.90 -11.79 24.72
C SER A 247 6.99 -11.16 23.67
N ILE A 248 7.38 -10.00 23.17
CA ILE A 248 6.73 -9.33 22.06
C ILE A 248 7.42 -9.79 20.78
N LEU A 249 6.67 -10.40 19.88
CA LEU A 249 7.13 -10.69 18.53
C LEU A 249 6.71 -9.54 17.61
N ILE A 250 7.67 -8.94 16.92
CA ILE A 250 7.39 -8.08 15.79
C ILE A 250 7.54 -8.88 14.51
N TRP A 251 6.43 -8.97 13.78
CA TRP A 251 6.29 -9.89 12.67
C TRP A 251 6.99 -9.34 11.42
N GLU A 252 7.13 -8.03 11.27
CA GLU A 252 7.79 -7.45 10.09
C GLU A 252 9.31 -7.63 10.07
N SER A 253 9.90 -7.91 11.23
CA SER A 253 11.34 -8.04 11.41
C SER A 253 11.75 -9.40 11.99
N GLY A 254 10.80 -10.15 12.54
CA GLY A 254 11.05 -11.40 13.27
C GLY A 254 11.58 -11.21 14.68
N ASP A 255 11.75 -9.97 15.13
CA ASP A 255 12.37 -9.66 16.42
C ASP A 255 11.49 -10.16 17.56
N ARG A 256 12.05 -10.97 18.46
CA ARG A 256 11.40 -11.42 19.70
C ARG A 256 12.06 -10.77 20.89
N ILE A 257 11.37 -9.81 21.47
CA ILE A 257 11.88 -8.95 22.54
C ILE A 257 11.22 -9.32 23.86
N GLN A 258 12.01 -9.58 24.90
CA GLN A 258 11.46 -9.73 26.25
C GLN A 258 10.95 -8.38 26.74
N PHE A 259 9.81 -8.37 27.43
CA PHE A 259 9.21 -7.10 27.87
C PHE A 259 10.11 -6.36 28.87
N GLU A 260 10.89 -7.08 29.67
CA GLU A 260 11.88 -6.48 30.57
C GLU A 260 12.99 -5.73 29.82
N ASP A 261 13.45 -6.25 28.68
CA ASP A 261 14.45 -5.60 27.85
C ASP A 261 13.88 -4.34 27.20
N LEU A 262 12.62 -4.39 26.77
CA LEU A 262 11.91 -3.21 26.27
C LEU A 262 11.79 -2.15 27.37
N VAL A 263 11.43 -2.53 28.60
CA VAL A 263 11.37 -1.60 29.73
C VAL A 263 12.75 -1.02 30.04
N ARG A 264 13.82 -1.82 29.99
CA ARG A 264 15.20 -1.34 30.15
C ARG A 264 15.56 -0.32 29.08
N PHE A 265 15.24 -0.62 27.82
CA PHE A 265 15.45 0.29 26.69
C PHE A 265 14.67 1.60 26.86
N LEU A 266 13.39 1.54 27.26
CA LEU A 266 12.58 2.74 27.53
C LEU A 266 13.19 3.61 28.63
N LYS A 267 13.77 3.02 29.68
CA LYS A 267 14.49 3.76 30.73
C LYS A 267 15.72 4.44 30.16
N VAL A 268 16.55 3.73 29.40
CA VAL A 268 17.76 4.29 28.78
C VAL A 268 17.42 5.40 27.78
N ALA A 269 16.37 5.22 26.98
CA ALA A 269 15.91 6.16 25.96
C ALA A 269 15.11 7.36 26.53
N GLY A 270 14.79 7.38 27.83
CA GLY A 270 14.06 8.49 28.45
C GLY A 270 12.54 8.48 28.26
N ALA A 271 11.97 7.38 27.78
CA ALA A 271 10.54 7.27 27.48
C ALA A 271 9.72 6.56 28.56
N PHE A 272 10.37 5.80 29.46
CA PHE A 272 9.69 4.96 30.45
C PHE A 272 8.78 5.76 31.39
N GLU A 273 9.29 6.85 31.96
CA GLU A 273 8.63 7.63 32.99
C GLU A 273 7.27 8.16 32.50
N ARG A 274 7.22 8.64 31.25
CA ARG A 274 6.00 9.12 30.59
C ARG A 274 4.92 8.04 30.52
N TYR A 275 5.28 6.85 30.04
CA TYR A 275 4.32 5.76 29.89
C TYR A 275 3.92 5.16 31.23
N ALA A 276 4.86 5.05 32.17
CA ALA A 276 4.62 4.56 33.51
C ALA A 276 3.63 5.48 34.27
N ALA A 277 3.84 6.80 34.23
CA ALA A 277 2.96 7.78 34.85
C ALA A 277 1.53 7.66 34.28
N ARG A 278 1.39 7.59 32.95
CA ARG A 278 0.08 7.39 32.30
C ARG A 278 -0.59 6.09 32.71
N ALA A 279 0.15 4.98 32.80
CA ALA A 279 -0.37 3.68 33.21
C ALA A 279 -0.92 3.73 34.65
N ILE A 280 -0.19 4.36 35.56
CA ILE A 280 -0.58 4.54 36.95
C ILE A 280 -1.86 5.39 37.03
N SER A 281 -1.88 6.56 36.38
CA SER A 281 -3.02 7.47 36.42
C SER A 281 -4.27 6.90 35.76
N SER A 282 -4.12 6.20 34.62
CA SER A 282 -5.20 5.52 33.89
C SER A 282 -5.90 4.46 34.74
N ARG A 283 -5.11 3.66 35.48
CA ARG A 283 -5.63 2.63 36.40
C ARG A 283 -6.30 3.23 37.64
N ALA A 284 -5.73 4.30 38.19
CA ALA A 284 -6.34 5.02 39.30
C ALA A 284 -7.69 5.64 38.90
N ALA A 285 -7.77 6.30 37.74
CA ALA A 285 -9.00 6.88 37.22
C ALA A 285 -10.10 5.84 36.93
N ALA A 286 -9.72 4.63 36.54
CA ALA A 286 -10.65 3.50 36.33
C ALA A 286 -11.15 2.85 37.63
N GLY A 287 -10.84 3.41 38.82
CA GLY A 287 -11.23 2.85 40.11
C GLY A 287 -10.52 1.55 40.48
N CYS A 288 -9.46 1.18 39.76
CA CYS A 288 -8.70 -0.06 39.94
C CYS A 288 -7.22 0.24 40.19
N PRO A 289 -6.87 0.94 41.30
CA PRO A 289 -5.50 1.37 41.56
C PRO A 289 -4.55 0.17 41.65
N LEU A 290 -3.32 0.37 41.15
CA LEU A 290 -2.29 -0.66 41.19
C LEU A 290 -1.82 -0.90 42.63
N ARG A 291 -1.55 -2.15 42.98
CA ARG A 291 -0.95 -2.50 44.26
C ARG A 291 0.48 -1.96 44.31
N ILE A 292 0.72 -1.00 45.18
CA ILE A 292 2.00 -0.30 45.27
C ILE A 292 3.03 -1.23 45.95
N PRO A 293 4.23 -1.39 45.37
CA PRO A 293 5.27 -2.28 45.91
C PRO A 293 6.06 -1.66 47.08
N ALA A 294 5.86 -0.38 47.38
CA ALA A 294 6.54 0.39 48.44
C ALA A 294 5.53 1.29 49.18
N PRO A 295 5.82 1.70 50.44
CA PRO A 295 5.00 2.68 51.12
C PRO A 295 4.97 4.03 50.36
N LEU A 296 3.80 4.66 50.36
CA LEU A 296 3.62 6.00 49.83
C LEU A 296 4.49 7.00 50.62
N PRO A 297 4.99 8.07 49.96
CA PRO A 297 5.70 9.11 50.65
C PRO A 297 4.76 9.78 51.65
N THR A 298 5.30 10.17 52.80
CA THR A 298 4.55 11.03 53.74
C THR A 298 4.30 12.38 53.09
N ARG A 299 3.23 13.07 53.50
CA ARG A 299 2.90 14.41 52.98
C ARG A 299 4.10 15.37 53.08
N ALA A 300 4.86 15.32 54.17
CA ALA A 300 6.06 16.13 54.35
C ALA A 300 7.15 15.84 53.31
N GLN A 301 7.34 14.57 52.92
CA GLN A 301 8.29 14.17 51.89
C GLN A 301 7.82 14.60 50.49
N SER A 302 6.52 14.51 50.19
CA SER A 302 5.96 15.01 48.93
C SER A 302 6.11 16.52 48.82
N ILE A 303 5.86 17.26 49.91
CA ILE A 303 6.06 18.72 49.96
C ILE A 303 7.55 19.08 49.75
N GLU A 304 8.47 18.36 50.40
CA GLU A 304 9.91 18.62 50.21
C GLU A 304 10.35 18.37 48.76
N ALA A 305 9.83 17.31 48.12
CA ALA A 305 10.10 17.02 46.72
C ALA A 305 9.49 18.07 45.79
N ALA A 306 8.25 18.48 46.02
CA ALA A 306 7.57 19.56 45.30
C ALA A 306 8.36 20.87 45.39
N GLN A 307 8.85 21.22 46.58
CA GLN A 307 9.67 22.42 46.80
C GLN A 307 10.98 22.37 46.00
N LYS A 308 11.64 21.20 45.93
CA LYS A 308 12.85 21.04 45.10
C LYS A 308 12.57 21.22 43.61
N THR A 309 11.45 20.71 43.12
CA THR A 309 11.04 20.93 41.72
C THR A 309 10.78 22.41 41.45
N LEU A 310 10.07 23.09 42.35
CA LEU A 310 9.81 24.52 42.26
C LEU A 310 11.11 25.35 42.23
N ASP A 311 12.06 25.04 43.11
CA ASP A 311 13.36 25.72 43.15
C ASP A 311 14.19 25.46 41.89
N LEU A 312 14.12 24.24 41.33
CA LEU A 312 14.79 23.91 40.06
C LEU A 312 14.18 24.68 38.88
N THR A 313 12.85 24.74 38.78
CA THR A 313 12.15 25.54 37.76
C THR A 313 12.50 27.01 37.89
N ARG A 314 12.52 27.55 39.12
CA ARG A 314 12.94 28.92 39.42
C ARG A 314 14.34 29.20 38.88
N PHE A 315 15.30 28.31 39.17
CA PHE A 315 16.67 28.41 38.67
C PHE A 315 16.76 28.32 37.14
N GLN A 316 16.03 27.39 36.50
CA GLN A 316 16.02 27.22 35.04
C GLN A 316 15.45 28.43 34.30
N TRP A 317 14.48 29.11 34.91
CA TRP A 317 13.86 30.32 34.38
C TRP A 317 14.65 31.59 34.71
N GLY A 318 15.73 31.48 35.52
CA GLY A 318 16.59 32.60 35.89
C GLY A 318 15.96 33.55 36.91
N TRP A 319 15.00 33.08 37.70
CA TRP A 319 14.37 33.85 38.76
C TRP A 319 15.27 33.88 40.00
N ASP A 320 15.76 35.06 40.37
CA ASP A 320 16.77 35.23 41.42
C ASP A 320 16.16 35.26 42.83
N SER A 321 14.86 35.55 42.95
CA SER A 321 14.15 35.61 44.24
C SER A 321 12.79 34.88 44.22
N PRO A 322 12.32 34.36 45.37
CA PRO A 322 10.96 33.83 45.50
C PRO A 322 9.87 34.86 45.17
N GLU A 323 10.11 36.13 45.44
CA GLU A 323 9.20 37.24 45.14
C GLU A 323 9.02 37.43 43.63
N GLU A 324 10.10 37.31 42.84
CA GLU A 324 10.06 37.38 41.38
C GLU A 324 9.26 36.23 40.78
N ALA A 325 9.44 35.01 41.30
CA ALA A 325 8.65 33.85 40.91
C ALA A 325 7.17 34.05 41.25
N HIS A 326 6.85 34.57 42.43
CA HIS A 326 5.48 34.81 42.87
C HIS A 326 4.76 35.87 42.03
N VAL A 327 5.42 37.00 41.74
CA VAL A 327 4.87 38.05 40.87
C VAL A 327 4.62 37.51 39.47
N THR A 328 5.60 36.78 38.91
CA THR A 328 5.47 36.19 37.57
C THR A 328 4.34 35.16 37.50
N MET A 329 4.24 34.26 38.48
CA MET A 329 3.15 33.26 38.55
C MET A 329 1.77 33.93 38.63
N ARG A 330 1.63 34.96 39.47
CA ARG A 330 0.39 35.72 39.59
C ARG A 330 0.03 36.41 38.28
N ASP A 331 1.01 37.02 37.61
CA ASP A 331 0.79 37.72 36.34
C ASP A 331 0.44 36.73 35.19
N LEU A 332 0.89 35.47 35.30
CA LEU A 332 0.48 34.35 34.44
C LEU A 332 -0.86 33.72 34.83
N GLY A 333 -1.49 34.18 35.92
CA GLY A 333 -2.76 33.66 36.44
C GLY A 333 -2.67 32.34 37.22
N LEU A 334 -1.48 31.98 37.74
CA LEU A 334 -1.24 30.78 38.52
C LEU A 334 -1.30 31.08 40.02
N GLY A 335 -2.20 30.41 40.75
CA GLY A 335 -2.25 30.44 42.21
C GLY A 335 -1.11 29.61 42.82
N LEU A 336 -0.46 30.12 43.87
CA LEU A 336 0.62 29.38 44.56
C LEU A 336 0.12 28.05 45.15
N GLU A 337 -1.12 28.02 45.65
CA GLU A 337 -1.74 26.81 46.20
C GLU A 337 -1.97 25.77 45.10
N ASP A 338 -2.51 26.19 43.93
CA ASP A 338 -2.72 25.30 42.79
C ASP A 338 -1.40 24.72 42.24
N VAL A 339 -0.35 25.54 42.22
CA VAL A 339 1.01 25.11 41.82
C VAL A 339 1.56 24.12 42.84
N ALA A 340 1.44 24.41 44.14
CA ALA A 340 1.92 23.53 45.19
C ALA A 340 1.20 22.17 45.20
N ASP A 341 -0.14 22.18 45.07
CA ASP A 341 -0.95 20.96 44.99
C ASP A 341 -0.59 20.11 43.76
N THR A 342 -0.36 20.77 42.62
CA THR A 342 0.06 20.09 41.38
C THR A 342 1.44 19.46 41.52
N LEU A 343 2.41 20.18 42.08
CA LEU A 343 3.76 19.68 42.31
C LEU A 343 3.81 18.57 43.36
N GLU A 344 2.96 18.63 44.40
CA GLU A 344 2.81 17.55 45.39
C GLU A 344 2.25 16.27 44.74
N ALA A 345 1.26 16.41 43.85
CA ALA A 345 0.69 15.31 43.09
C ALA A 345 1.71 14.71 42.11
N GLU A 346 2.46 15.55 41.39
CA GLU A 346 3.52 15.13 40.48
C GLU A 346 4.64 14.38 41.22
N ALA A 347 5.12 14.90 42.35
CA ALA A 347 6.10 14.23 43.19
C ALA A 347 5.62 12.85 43.68
N THR A 348 4.32 12.73 43.98
CA THR A 348 3.71 11.45 44.35
C THR A 348 3.71 10.47 43.18
N VAL A 349 3.35 10.92 41.98
CA VAL A 349 3.39 10.09 40.76
C VAL A 349 4.82 9.67 40.44
N GLU A 350 5.81 10.58 40.51
CA GLU A 350 7.22 10.24 40.32
C GLU A 350 7.70 9.17 41.28
N HIS A 351 7.32 9.26 42.56
CA HIS A 351 7.66 8.24 43.55
C HIS A 351 7.05 6.88 43.18
N LEU A 352 5.79 6.85 42.75
CA LEU A 352 5.13 5.63 42.28
C LEU A 352 5.83 5.06 41.04
N VAL A 353 6.18 5.90 40.08
CA VAL A 353 6.94 5.51 38.88
C VAL A 353 8.25 4.85 39.29
N ARG A 354 9.02 5.44 40.22
CA ARG A 354 10.29 4.87 40.72
C ARG A 354 10.05 3.54 41.45
N ALA A 355 9.03 3.47 42.31
CA ALA A 355 8.68 2.24 43.02
C ALA A 355 8.37 1.09 42.05
N PHE A 356 7.50 1.32 41.05
CA PHE A 356 7.20 0.33 40.01
C PHE A 356 8.36 0.07 39.06
N ALA A 357 9.26 1.03 38.83
CA ALA A 357 10.47 0.83 38.05
C ALA A 357 11.43 -0.16 38.71
N THR A 358 11.53 -0.13 40.06
CA THR A 358 12.39 -1.02 40.85
C THR A 358 11.74 -2.38 41.17
N ALA A 359 10.43 -2.41 41.35
CA ALA A 359 9.67 -3.60 41.75
C ALA A 359 8.38 -3.70 40.93
N PRO A 360 8.47 -4.02 39.62
CA PRO A 360 7.30 -4.09 38.75
C PRO A 360 6.37 -5.22 39.18
N THR A 361 5.07 -4.94 39.19
CA THR A 361 4.03 -5.96 39.41
C THR A 361 3.46 -6.42 38.07
N GLU A 362 2.86 -7.62 38.03
CA GLU A 362 2.21 -8.14 36.82
C GLU A 362 1.11 -7.17 36.30
N ALA A 363 0.31 -6.62 37.22
CA ALA A 363 -0.72 -5.65 36.90
C ALA A 363 -0.15 -4.34 36.34
N PHE A 364 0.98 -3.87 36.86
CA PHE A 364 1.66 -2.68 36.33
C PHE A 364 2.22 -2.96 34.92
N ASN A 365 2.89 -4.10 34.70
CA ASN A 365 3.42 -4.47 33.39
C ASN A 365 2.31 -4.62 32.34
N ALA A 366 1.18 -5.21 32.72
CA ALA A 366 0.01 -5.28 31.86
C ALA A 366 -0.51 -3.88 31.51
N ALA A 367 -0.63 -2.98 32.49
CA ALA A 367 -1.07 -1.61 32.27
C ALA A 367 -0.08 -0.84 31.37
N LEU A 368 1.22 -0.93 31.63
CA LEU A 368 2.27 -0.28 30.83
C LEU A 368 2.24 -0.77 29.37
N ARG A 369 2.07 -2.08 29.16
CA ARG A 369 1.95 -2.67 27.81
C ARG A 369 0.72 -2.13 27.06
N VAL A 370 -0.42 -2.03 27.74
CA VAL A 370 -1.65 -1.46 27.17
C VAL A 370 -1.46 0.02 26.83
N GLU A 371 -0.81 0.79 27.70
CA GLU A 371 -0.51 2.20 27.43
C GLU A 371 0.41 2.38 26.21
N LEU A 372 1.44 1.55 26.09
CA LEU A 372 2.30 1.54 24.90
C LEU A 372 1.54 1.15 23.63
N TRP A 373 0.63 0.18 23.71
CA TRP A 373 -0.20 -0.21 22.56
C TRP A 373 -1.17 0.91 22.15
N ARG A 374 -1.74 1.62 23.14
CA ARG A 374 -2.69 2.72 22.92
C ARG A 374 -2.03 3.99 22.36
N ASP A 375 -0.80 4.30 22.76
CA ASP A 375 -0.11 5.54 22.37
C ASP A 375 0.50 5.43 20.97
N ALA A 376 -0.31 5.66 19.92
CA ALA A 376 0.16 5.86 18.54
C ALA A 376 1.26 4.85 18.10
N LEU A 377 0.97 3.55 18.22
CA LEU A 377 1.89 2.45 17.89
C LEU A 377 3.21 2.41 18.71
N ALA A 378 3.29 3.05 19.88
CA ALA A 378 4.52 3.09 20.68
C ALA A 378 5.06 1.69 21.02
N LEU A 379 4.21 0.72 21.37
CA LEU A 379 4.65 -0.64 21.65
C LEU A 379 5.43 -1.23 20.47
N LYS A 380 4.87 -1.11 19.27
CA LYS A 380 5.48 -1.57 18.03
C LYS A 380 6.76 -0.79 17.72
N ARG A 381 6.69 0.54 17.78
CA ARG A 381 7.81 1.45 17.49
C ARG A 381 9.02 1.14 18.36
N GLU A 382 8.85 1.16 19.67
CA GLU A 382 9.97 0.99 20.60
C GLU A 382 10.53 -0.44 20.58
N THR A 383 9.68 -1.43 20.27
CA THR A 383 10.13 -2.81 20.07
C THR A 383 10.94 -2.97 18.78
N LEU A 384 10.49 -2.38 17.67
CA LEU A 384 11.26 -2.33 16.42
C LEU A 384 12.60 -1.60 16.59
N ARG A 385 12.63 -0.51 17.37
CA ARG A 385 13.85 0.23 17.69
C ARG A 385 14.82 -0.63 18.50
N LEU A 386 14.35 -1.31 19.54
CA LEU A 386 15.19 -2.22 20.32
C LEU A 386 15.68 -3.41 19.48
N GLY A 387 14.83 -3.99 18.63
CA GLY A 387 15.22 -5.04 17.69
C GLY A 387 16.30 -4.59 16.71
N ALA A 388 16.17 -3.39 16.14
CA ALA A 388 17.21 -2.79 15.30
C ALA A 388 18.53 -2.52 16.07
N LEU A 389 18.44 -2.04 17.32
CA LEU A 389 19.62 -1.84 18.17
C LEU A 389 20.35 -3.16 18.43
N GLN A 390 19.62 -4.21 18.80
CA GLN A 390 20.15 -5.55 19.04
C GLN A 390 20.78 -6.15 17.78
N TYR A 391 20.13 -5.97 16.62
CA TYR A 391 20.63 -6.42 15.32
C TYR A 391 22.02 -5.83 15.02
N PHE A 392 22.18 -4.51 15.08
CA PHE A 392 23.47 -3.88 14.81
C PHE A 392 24.50 -4.17 15.91
N ALA A 393 24.08 -4.29 17.18
CA ALA A 393 25.01 -4.64 18.25
C ALA A 393 25.60 -6.04 18.07
N ALA A 394 24.78 -7.02 17.66
CA ALA A 394 25.24 -8.37 17.34
C ALA A 394 26.27 -8.34 16.20
N GLU A 395 26.01 -7.58 15.13
CA GLU A 395 26.95 -7.41 14.02
C GLU A 395 28.27 -6.75 14.47
N GLY A 396 28.19 -5.68 15.27
CA GLY A 396 29.36 -4.97 15.77
C GLY A 396 30.23 -5.82 16.70
N GLY A 397 29.61 -6.72 17.46
CA GLY A 397 30.27 -7.63 18.40
C GLY A 397 31.00 -8.80 17.73
N LEU A 398 30.76 -9.09 16.45
CA LEU A 398 31.49 -10.13 15.71
C LEU A 398 32.97 -9.78 15.49
N LYS A 399 33.34 -8.51 15.60
CA LYS A 399 34.70 -8.02 15.36
C LYS A 399 35.51 -8.02 16.65
N GLU A 400 35.22 -7.06 17.53
CA GLU A 400 36.00 -6.75 18.73
C GLU A 400 35.10 -6.05 19.77
N PRO A 401 35.44 -6.04 21.08
CA PRO A 401 34.70 -5.26 22.07
C PRO A 401 34.75 -3.74 21.78
N PRO A 402 33.87 -2.92 22.39
CA PRO A 402 33.93 -1.46 22.25
C PRO A 402 35.23 -0.86 22.77
N THR A 403 35.74 0.14 22.05
CA THR A 403 36.82 1.00 22.52
C THR A 403 36.33 1.97 23.60
N ALA A 404 37.25 2.54 24.38
CA ALA A 404 36.91 3.54 25.38
C ALA A 404 36.20 4.78 24.79
N GLU A 405 36.58 5.17 23.56
CA GLU A 405 35.96 6.30 22.84
C GLU A 405 34.52 6.00 22.44
N GLU A 406 34.24 4.81 21.90
CA GLU A 406 32.89 4.39 21.54
C GLU A 406 31.96 4.30 22.76
N LEU A 407 32.49 3.86 23.91
CA LEU A 407 31.74 3.86 25.17
C LEU A 407 31.41 5.29 25.65
N ILE A 408 32.34 6.24 25.47
CA ILE A 408 32.10 7.66 25.79
C ILE A 408 31.00 8.23 24.87
N ASP A 409 31.04 7.94 23.58
CA ASP A 409 30.04 8.40 22.63
C ASP A 409 28.66 7.78 22.86
N ALA A 410 28.60 6.51 23.25
CA ALA A 410 27.36 5.88 23.70
C ALA A 410 26.79 6.58 24.95
N ARG A 411 27.62 6.93 25.94
CA ARG A 411 27.20 7.72 27.12
C ARG A 411 26.67 9.10 26.73
N ARG A 412 27.35 9.80 25.81
CA ARG A 412 26.88 11.10 25.27
C ARG A 412 25.53 10.97 24.57
N CYS A 413 25.34 9.89 23.81
CA CYS A 413 24.07 9.60 23.14
C CYS A 413 22.93 9.41 24.16
N ILE A 414 23.14 8.59 25.20
CA ILE A 414 22.14 8.39 26.27
C ILE A 414 21.86 9.70 27.01
N ALA A 415 22.89 10.49 27.31
CA ALA A 415 22.73 11.79 27.96
C ALA A 415 21.88 12.74 27.12
N ARG A 416 22.07 12.77 25.79
CA ARG A 416 21.23 13.54 24.86
C ARG A 416 19.78 13.06 24.85
N LEU A 417 19.53 11.76 24.78
CA LEU A 417 18.16 11.20 24.79
C LEU A 417 17.41 11.54 26.07
N ARG A 418 18.11 11.60 27.19
CA ARG A 418 17.55 11.97 28.51
C ARG A 418 17.64 13.47 28.81
N HIS A 419 17.93 14.30 27.81
CA HIS A 419 18.03 15.78 27.92
C HIS A 419 18.94 16.26 29.07
N ALA A 420 20.05 15.56 29.30
CA ALA A 420 20.97 15.82 30.41
C ALA A 420 22.39 16.10 29.92
N PHE A 421 23.05 17.07 30.56
CA PHE A 421 24.43 17.45 30.20
C PHE A 421 25.50 16.59 30.91
N ARG A 422 25.25 16.20 32.16
CA ARG A 422 26.23 15.46 33.00
C ARG A 422 25.89 13.97 33.08
N TRP A 423 26.87 13.12 32.76
CA TRP A 423 26.70 11.66 32.80
C TRP A 423 26.39 11.14 34.21
N GLU A 424 27.01 11.70 35.25
CA GLU A 424 26.79 11.26 36.63
C GLU A 424 25.33 11.43 37.08
N ALA A 425 24.68 12.51 36.61
CA ALA A 425 23.27 12.76 36.87
C ALA A 425 22.38 11.74 36.15
N VAL A 426 22.71 11.42 34.89
CA VAL A 426 22.01 10.37 34.11
C VAL A 426 22.15 9.00 34.77
N ALA A 427 23.37 8.60 35.13
CA ALA A 427 23.63 7.32 35.78
C ALA A 427 22.91 7.23 37.14
N THR A 428 22.87 8.32 37.91
CA THR A 428 22.13 8.38 39.17
C THR A 428 20.63 8.25 38.94
N SER A 429 20.07 8.98 37.97
CA SER A 429 18.66 8.90 37.59
C SER A 429 18.26 7.47 37.17
N LEU A 430 19.06 6.81 36.32
CA LEU A 430 18.78 5.44 35.89
C LEU A 430 18.85 4.43 37.05
N ARG A 431 19.78 4.60 38.00
CA ARG A 431 19.82 3.79 39.23
C ARG A 431 18.56 3.98 40.07
N THR A 432 18.03 5.20 40.18
CA THR A 432 16.75 5.43 40.88
C THR A 432 15.55 4.79 40.18
N LEU A 433 15.66 4.50 38.87
CA LEU A 433 14.69 3.70 38.12
C LEU A 433 14.98 2.20 38.18
N GLY A 434 15.87 1.75 39.06
CA GLY A 434 16.19 0.34 39.27
C GLY A 434 17.10 -0.29 38.23
N LEU A 435 17.79 0.49 37.37
CA LEU A 435 18.87 -0.07 36.55
C LEU A 435 20.11 -0.31 37.41
N SER A 436 20.55 -1.56 37.49
CA SER A 436 21.82 -1.91 38.14
C SER A 436 23.01 -1.39 37.32
N ALA A 437 24.18 -1.25 37.95
CA ALA A 437 25.40 -0.84 37.23
C ALA A 437 25.76 -1.80 36.08
N PRO A 438 25.71 -3.14 36.25
CA PRO A 438 25.97 -4.08 35.15
C PRO A 438 24.98 -3.94 33.98
N GLU A 439 23.68 -3.72 34.25
CA GLU A 439 22.69 -3.53 33.19
C GLU A 439 22.91 -2.23 32.41
N LEU A 440 23.33 -1.17 33.10
CA LEU A 440 23.67 0.10 32.47
C LEU A 440 24.92 -0.06 31.59
N ASP A 441 25.97 -0.71 32.10
CA ASP A 441 27.20 -0.97 31.34
C ASP A 441 26.91 -1.82 30.09
N ALA A 442 26.08 -2.87 30.21
CA ALA A 442 25.64 -3.69 29.09
C ALA A 442 24.85 -2.88 28.04
N SER A 443 24.00 -1.93 28.49
CA SER A 443 23.25 -1.05 27.58
C SER A 443 24.17 -0.08 26.81
N ILE A 444 25.22 0.43 27.47
CA ILE A 444 26.24 1.29 26.86
C ILE A 444 27.05 0.51 25.83
N GLU A 445 27.50 -0.70 26.18
CA GLU A 445 28.23 -1.59 25.28
C GLU A 445 27.39 -1.95 24.05
N GLN A 446 26.14 -2.35 24.25
CA GLN A 446 25.22 -2.64 23.14
C GLN A 446 25.06 -1.44 22.20
N LEU A 447 24.85 -0.24 22.75
CA LEU A 447 24.73 0.98 21.95
C LEU A 447 26.04 1.32 21.22
N ALA A 448 27.20 1.14 21.86
CA ALA A 448 28.51 1.36 21.23
C ALA A 448 28.72 0.42 20.02
N LEU A 449 28.44 -0.87 20.18
CA LEU A 449 28.54 -1.86 19.10
C LEU A 449 27.54 -1.56 17.97
N ALA A 450 26.30 -1.20 18.31
CA ALA A 450 25.30 -0.85 17.33
C ALA A 450 25.69 0.39 16.53
N ARG A 451 26.25 1.41 17.19
CA ARG A 451 26.76 2.63 16.54
C ARG A 451 27.90 2.32 15.58
N ARG A 452 28.82 1.43 15.96
CA ARG A 452 29.92 0.98 15.09
C ARG A 452 29.41 0.31 13.81
N ALA A 453 28.50 -0.67 13.94
CA ALA A 453 27.96 -1.41 12.80
C ALA A 453 26.99 -0.58 11.94
N GLY A 454 26.23 0.32 12.56
CA GLY A 454 25.27 1.18 11.88
C GLY A 454 25.88 2.42 11.21
N ALA A 455 27.10 2.83 11.58
CA ALA A 455 27.74 4.04 11.05
C ALA A 455 27.90 4.04 9.51
N PRO A 456 28.38 2.96 8.85
CA PRO A 456 28.51 2.94 7.39
C PRO A 456 27.15 3.09 6.68
N VAL A 457 26.11 2.43 7.19
CA VAL A 457 24.75 2.51 6.65
C VAL A 457 24.19 3.92 6.81
N THR A 458 24.36 4.51 7.99
CA THR A 458 23.88 5.88 8.26
C THR A 458 24.63 6.91 7.42
N SER A 459 25.94 6.73 7.23
CA SER A 459 26.72 7.58 6.33
C SER A 459 26.24 7.47 4.89
N ALA A 460 25.90 6.27 4.40
CA ALA A 460 25.29 6.12 3.07
C ALA A 460 23.93 6.83 2.99
N LEU A 461 23.08 6.69 4.02
CA LEU A 461 21.79 7.38 4.14
C LEU A 461 21.89 8.92 4.19
N ASP A 462 22.98 9.45 4.71
CA ASP A 462 23.23 10.89 4.85
C ASP A 462 23.97 11.50 3.64
N ARG A 463 24.56 10.69 2.75
CA ARG A 463 25.40 11.20 1.66
C ARG A 463 24.57 11.97 0.63
N PRO A 464 24.94 13.23 0.33
CA PRO A 464 24.34 13.94 -0.80
C PRO A 464 24.78 13.30 -2.11
N THR A 465 23.96 13.49 -3.14
CA THR A 465 24.27 13.18 -4.53
C THR A 465 25.67 13.68 -4.91
N PRO A 466 26.62 12.80 -5.27
CA PRO A 466 27.90 13.29 -5.76
C PRO A 466 27.70 13.89 -7.15
N THR A 467 28.14 15.13 -7.35
CA THR A 467 27.99 15.91 -8.60
C THR A 467 28.87 15.40 -9.76
N ALA A 468 29.68 14.38 -9.53
CA ALA A 468 30.55 13.80 -10.56
C ALA A 468 29.71 13.11 -11.65
N ALA A 469 30.13 13.28 -12.91
CA ALA A 469 29.51 12.64 -14.07
C ALA A 469 29.40 11.10 -13.89
N PRO A 470 28.41 10.43 -14.50
CA PRO A 470 28.26 8.99 -14.42
C PRO A 470 29.49 8.26 -14.96
N VAL A 471 29.83 7.12 -14.36
CA VAL A 471 30.84 6.22 -14.96
C VAL A 471 30.26 5.63 -16.24
N GLN A 472 31.02 5.74 -17.34
CA GLN A 472 30.65 5.23 -18.66
C GLN A 472 30.62 3.69 -18.65
N ARG A 473 29.46 3.09 -18.92
CA ARG A 473 29.22 1.62 -18.92
C ARG A 473 28.60 1.11 -20.22
N LYS A 474 27.97 1.97 -21.03
CA LYS A 474 27.22 1.56 -22.24
C LYS A 474 27.98 0.63 -23.18
N ALA A 475 29.26 0.90 -23.43
CA ALA A 475 30.08 0.09 -24.33
C ALA A 475 30.26 -1.36 -23.84
N ALA A 476 30.25 -1.60 -22.53
CA ALA A 476 30.31 -2.95 -21.98
C ALA A 476 28.97 -3.68 -22.07
N TRP A 477 27.85 -2.94 -22.11
CA TRP A 477 26.51 -3.52 -22.18
C TRP A 477 26.11 -4.01 -23.57
N SER A 478 26.72 -3.48 -24.63
CA SER A 478 26.51 -3.97 -25.99
C SER A 478 27.05 -5.38 -26.20
N ASP A 479 28.06 -5.78 -25.42
CA ASP A 479 28.69 -7.10 -25.49
C ASP A 479 27.96 -8.15 -24.61
N LEU A 480 27.02 -7.73 -23.76
CA LEU A 480 26.17 -8.64 -23.00
C LEU A 480 25.22 -9.40 -23.93
N PRO A 481 24.84 -10.65 -23.62
CA PRO A 481 23.83 -11.38 -24.39
C PRO A 481 22.46 -10.70 -24.46
N LEU A 482 22.18 -9.74 -23.57
CA LEU A 482 21.01 -8.86 -23.63
C LEU A 482 21.02 -7.91 -24.85
N ALA A 483 22.19 -7.61 -25.41
CA ALA A 483 22.41 -6.68 -26.52
C ALA A 483 21.72 -5.32 -26.31
N LEU A 484 22.02 -4.67 -25.18
CA LEU A 484 21.46 -3.36 -24.85
C LEU A 484 21.94 -2.30 -25.85
N THR A 485 20.98 -1.58 -26.44
CA THR A 485 21.22 -0.58 -27.48
C THR A 485 20.49 0.73 -27.18
N SER A 486 20.91 1.79 -27.88
CA SER A 486 20.29 3.12 -27.80
C SER A 486 18.79 3.06 -28.07
N SER A 487 18.01 3.79 -27.29
CA SER A 487 16.56 3.87 -27.40
C SER A 487 16.12 5.32 -27.26
N ILE A 488 16.04 6.00 -28.40
CA ILE A 488 15.69 7.42 -28.48
C ILE A 488 14.21 7.61 -28.19
N LYS A 489 13.90 8.54 -27.29
CA LYS A 489 12.52 8.92 -26.96
C LYS A 489 11.81 9.56 -28.15
N ALA A 490 10.54 9.21 -28.34
CA ALA A 490 9.68 9.86 -29.30
C ALA A 490 9.59 11.37 -29.02
N ALA A 491 9.37 12.19 -30.05
CA ALA A 491 9.41 13.65 -29.91
C ALA A 491 8.30 14.19 -29.00
N ASP A 492 7.19 13.48 -28.90
CA ASP A 492 5.99 13.78 -28.12
C ASP A 492 5.97 13.07 -26.75
N SER A 493 7.00 12.29 -26.41
CA SER A 493 7.04 11.50 -25.19
C SER A 493 8.27 11.81 -24.33
N PRO A 494 8.09 12.19 -23.04
CA PRO A 494 9.20 12.37 -22.13
C PRO A 494 9.79 11.05 -21.62
N ARG A 495 9.12 9.92 -21.89
CA ARG A 495 9.43 8.62 -21.27
C ARG A 495 9.63 7.47 -22.26
N PHE A 496 8.88 7.45 -23.36
CA PHE A 496 8.77 6.27 -24.24
C PHE A 496 9.50 6.46 -25.56
N SER A 497 10.01 5.35 -26.09
CA SER A 497 10.71 5.28 -27.38
C SER A 497 9.78 5.37 -28.60
N LEU A 498 8.52 4.98 -28.45
CA LEU A 498 7.49 5.04 -29.48
C LEU A 498 6.48 6.17 -29.18
N SER A 499 5.88 6.72 -30.23
CA SER A 499 4.79 7.69 -30.09
C SER A 499 3.53 7.02 -29.51
N GLU A 500 2.57 7.80 -28.98
CA GLU A 500 1.33 7.24 -28.44
C GLU A 500 0.55 6.45 -29.51
N ALA A 501 0.54 6.92 -30.76
CA ALA A 501 -0.17 6.27 -31.86
C ALA A 501 0.43 4.91 -32.26
N GLU A 502 1.77 4.84 -32.37
CA GLU A 502 2.48 3.59 -32.67
C GLU A 502 2.30 2.59 -31.52
N THR A 503 2.52 3.07 -30.30
CA THR A 503 2.38 2.30 -29.07
C THR A 503 0.99 1.70 -28.92
N SER A 504 -0.06 2.47 -29.20
CA SER A 504 -1.46 2.01 -29.11
C SER A 504 -1.76 0.90 -30.10
N THR A 505 -1.19 0.99 -31.32
CA THR A 505 -1.33 -0.05 -32.35
C THR A 505 -0.67 -1.35 -31.89
N VAL A 506 0.58 -1.28 -31.43
CA VAL A 506 1.32 -2.45 -30.94
C VAL A 506 0.63 -3.07 -29.71
N ALA A 507 0.21 -2.26 -28.75
CA ALA A 507 -0.45 -2.73 -27.55
C ALA A 507 -1.79 -3.43 -27.86
N ALA A 508 -2.59 -2.91 -28.81
CA ALA A 508 -3.84 -3.54 -29.21
C ALA A 508 -3.63 -4.94 -29.82
N ASP A 509 -2.54 -5.14 -30.56
CA ASP A 509 -2.20 -6.46 -31.09
C ASP A 509 -1.66 -7.40 -30.02
N LEU A 510 -0.82 -6.90 -29.09
CA LEU A 510 -0.39 -7.66 -27.93
C LEU A 510 -1.56 -8.12 -27.07
N ALA A 511 -2.54 -7.26 -26.83
CA ALA A 511 -3.74 -7.59 -26.06
C ALA A 511 -4.49 -8.80 -26.63
N LYS A 512 -4.62 -8.88 -27.96
CA LYS A 512 -5.20 -10.05 -28.64
C LYS A 512 -4.31 -11.28 -28.48
N GLN A 513 -3.00 -11.14 -28.62
CA GLN A 513 -2.04 -12.25 -28.57
C GLN A 513 -1.97 -12.91 -27.19
N ILE A 514 -2.00 -12.10 -26.12
CA ILE A 514 -1.92 -12.60 -24.73
C ILE A 514 -3.28 -12.97 -24.15
N GLY A 515 -4.37 -12.72 -24.89
CA GLY A 515 -5.72 -13.14 -24.51
C GLY A 515 -6.40 -12.23 -23.47
N ILE A 516 -6.19 -10.91 -23.56
CA ILE A 516 -6.99 -9.94 -22.80
C ILE A 516 -8.44 -10.01 -23.32
N VAL A 517 -9.38 -10.25 -22.41
CA VAL A 517 -10.80 -10.41 -22.76
C VAL A 517 -11.59 -9.11 -22.68
N ARG A 518 -11.13 -8.17 -21.84
CA ARG A 518 -11.75 -6.84 -21.67
C ARG A 518 -10.71 -5.81 -21.24
N ILE A 519 -10.88 -4.58 -21.73
CA ILE A 519 -10.22 -3.40 -21.18
C ILE A 519 -11.32 -2.43 -20.73
N GLY A 520 -11.52 -2.31 -19.42
CA GLY A 520 -12.52 -1.44 -18.81
C GLY A 520 -11.95 -0.09 -18.43
N LEU A 521 -12.65 1.01 -18.73
CA LEU A 521 -12.26 2.34 -18.27
C LEU A 521 -13.03 2.70 -16.99
N VAL A 522 -12.29 2.89 -15.90
CA VAL A 522 -12.83 3.11 -14.54
C VAL A 522 -12.55 4.50 -14.00
N GLY A 523 -11.68 5.29 -14.65
CA GLY A 523 -11.37 6.65 -14.20
C GLY A 523 -12.57 7.59 -14.30
N GLU A 524 -13.51 7.27 -15.17
CA GLU A 524 -14.76 8.00 -15.42
C GLU A 524 -15.82 7.76 -14.33
N LEU A 525 -15.57 6.84 -13.39
CA LEU A 525 -16.32 6.73 -12.14
C LEU A 525 -15.91 7.80 -11.12
N ASP A 526 -14.84 8.55 -11.40
CA ASP A 526 -14.34 9.66 -10.61
C ASP A 526 -14.42 10.96 -11.42
N ASN A 527 -14.26 12.10 -10.75
CA ASN A 527 -14.35 13.43 -11.36
C ASN A 527 -12.98 14.11 -11.55
N LEU A 528 -11.87 13.39 -11.30
CA LEU A 528 -10.51 13.91 -11.39
C LEU A 528 -10.01 14.22 -12.81
N GLY A 529 -10.72 13.76 -13.86
CA GLY A 529 -10.33 13.98 -15.25
C GLY A 529 -9.04 13.24 -15.66
N ILE A 530 -8.79 12.09 -15.04
CA ILE A 530 -7.69 11.16 -15.33
C ILE A 530 -8.29 9.83 -15.81
N HIS A 531 -7.73 9.28 -16.89
CA HIS A 531 -8.15 7.98 -17.39
C HIS A 531 -7.42 6.87 -16.65
N ILE A 532 -8.20 5.89 -16.18
CA ILE A 532 -7.70 4.67 -15.55
C ILE A 532 -8.32 3.51 -16.30
N ALA A 533 -7.48 2.64 -16.87
CA ALA A 533 -7.92 1.45 -17.58
C ALA A 533 -7.60 0.20 -16.77
N GLN A 534 -8.42 -0.84 -16.91
CA GLN A 534 -8.24 -2.15 -16.29
C GLN A 534 -8.30 -3.24 -17.36
N ALA A 535 -7.20 -3.98 -17.55
CA ALA A 535 -7.12 -5.08 -18.49
C ALA A 535 -7.34 -6.41 -17.77
N TYR A 536 -8.26 -7.22 -18.28
CA TYR A 536 -8.64 -8.51 -17.71
C TYR A 536 -8.07 -9.65 -18.57
N GLY A 537 -7.05 -10.33 -18.07
CA GLY A 537 -6.47 -11.53 -18.69
C GLY A 537 -7.01 -12.85 -18.12
N GLN A 538 -6.77 -13.96 -18.84
CA GLN A 538 -7.06 -15.32 -18.36
C GLN A 538 -5.93 -15.82 -17.45
N ARG A 539 -5.96 -15.40 -16.17
CA ARG A 539 -4.91 -15.75 -15.18
C ARG A 539 -5.49 -16.24 -13.85
N SER A 540 -4.66 -16.96 -13.08
CA SER A 540 -4.98 -17.40 -11.70
C SER A 540 -3.76 -17.20 -10.78
N GLY A 541 -4.00 -16.96 -9.49
CA GLY A 541 -2.94 -16.91 -8.46
C GLY A 541 -2.33 -15.54 -8.15
N TRP A 542 -2.66 -14.47 -8.90
CA TRP A 542 -2.22 -13.10 -8.62
C TRP A 542 -3.15 -12.38 -7.62
N SER A 543 -2.60 -11.43 -6.86
CA SER A 543 -3.37 -10.68 -5.83
C SER A 543 -4.43 -9.73 -6.38
N SER A 544 -4.38 -9.45 -7.69
CA SER A 544 -5.40 -8.72 -8.44
C SER A 544 -5.79 -9.50 -9.68
N SER A 545 -7.08 -9.53 -10.02
CA SER A 545 -7.61 -10.13 -11.24
C SER A 545 -7.42 -9.33 -12.52
N PHE A 546 -6.92 -8.09 -12.44
CA PHE A 546 -6.70 -7.23 -13.61
C PHE A 546 -5.42 -6.41 -13.46
N SER A 547 -4.87 -5.98 -14.59
CA SER A 547 -3.78 -5.00 -14.67
C SER A 547 -4.36 -3.61 -14.87
N SER A 548 -3.64 -2.55 -14.50
CA SER A 548 -4.16 -1.18 -14.50
C SER A 548 -3.22 -0.18 -15.17
N GLY A 549 -3.77 0.68 -16.01
CA GLY A 549 -3.03 1.77 -16.64
C GLY A 549 -3.58 3.13 -16.26
N LYS A 550 -2.70 4.13 -16.28
CA LYS A 550 -2.99 5.50 -15.85
C LYS A 550 -2.40 6.53 -16.81
N SER A 551 -3.21 7.49 -17.26
CA SER A 551 -2.77 8.57 -18.14
C SER A 551 -3.80 9.71 -18.18
N GLU A 552 -3.37 10.89 -18.61
CA GLU A 552 -4.29 11.96 -19.02
C GLU A 552 -5.00 11.66 -20.35
N SER A 553 -4.46 10.74 -21.16
CA SER A 553 -5.04 10.25 -22.41
C SER A 553 -5.71 8.89 -22.23
N ARG A 554 -6.83 8.66 -22.91
CA ARG A 554 -7.51 7.36 -22.92
C ARG A 554 -6.60 6.25 -23.44
N GLU A 555 -5.91 6.49 -24.56
CA GLU A 555 -5.06 5.48 -25.18
C GLU A 555 -3.83 5.17 -24.32
N GLY A 556 -3.20 6.18 -23.71
CA GLY A 556 -2.09 5.95 -22.77
C GLY A 556 -2.49 5.10 -21.57
N ALA A 557 -3.70 5.29 -21.03
CA ALA A 557 -4.21 4.44 -19.95
C ALA A 557 -4.43 3.00 -20.44
N ARG A 558 -5.02 2.80 -21.62
CA ARG A 558 -5.21 1.46 -22.22
C ARG A 558 -3.87 0.76 -22.42
N VAL A 559 -2.90 1.43 -23.04
CA VAL A 559 -1.53 0.94 -23.23
C VAL A 559 -0.92 0.50 -21.91
N GLY A 560 -0.96 1.36 -20.87
CA GLY A 560 -0.41 1.02 -19.56
C GLY A 560 -1.02 -0.25 -18.97
N SER A 561 -2.35 -0.41 -19.08
CA SER A 561 -3.03 -1.61 -18.56
C SER A 561 -2.65 -2.89 -19.32
N ILE A 562 -2.43 -2.78 -20.63
CA ILE A 562 -1.99 -3.90 -21.47
C ILE A 562 -0.54 -4.26 -21.15
N MET A 563 0.34 -3.28 -21.00
CA MET A 563 1.77 -3.50 -20.76
C MET A 563 2.02 -4.11 -19.37
N GLU A 564 1.28 -3.70 -18.33
CA GLU A 564 1.32 -4.40 -17.04
C GLU A 564 0.80 -5.85 -17.16
N GLU A 565 -0.14 -6.12 -18.07
CA GLU A 565 -0.57 -7.51 -18.33
C GLU A 565 0.46 -8.31 -19.16
N VAL A 566 1.24 -7.65 -20.02
CA VAL A 566 2.40 -8.25 -20.71
C VAL A 566 3.46 -8.69 -19.69
N GLU A 567 3.71 -7.89 -18.66
CA GLU A 567 4.64 -8.22 -17.56
C GLU A 567 4.24 -9.49 -16.84
N ILE A 568 2.97 -9.58 -16.44
CA ILE A 568 2.42 -10.74 -15.74
C ILE A 568 2.41 -11.98 -16.65
N PHE A 569 1.98 -11.82 -17.91
CA PHE A 569 2.02 -12.89 -18.90
C PHE A 569 3.44 -13.46 -19.08
N ALA A 570 4.44 -12.58 -19.13
CA ALA A 570 5.84 -12.95 -19.24
C ALA A 570 6.36 -13.65 -17.97
N GLN A 571 6.02 -13.13 -16.79
CA GLN A 571 6.37 -13.74 -15.50
C GLN A 571 5.79 -15.14 -15.33
N ASP A 572 4.54 -15.37 -15.71
CA ASP A 572 3.87 -16.67 -15.58
C ASP A 572 4.45 -17.73 -16.53
N ARG A 573 5.05 -17.31 -17.65
CA ARG A 573 5.67 -18.18 -18.65
C ARG A 573 7.19 -18.24 -18.55
N TYR A 574 7.79 -17.42 -17.68
CA TYR A 574 9.22 -17.38 -17.54
C TYR A 574 9.72 -18.74 -17.04
N SER A 575 10.68 -19.29 -17.79
CA SER A 575 11.41 -20.48 -17.42
C SER A 575 12.88 -20.23 -17.74
N PRO A 576 13.78 -20.29 -16.75
CA PRO A 576 15.19 -20.01 -16.98
C PRO A 576 15.79 -21.08 -17.91
N ALA A 577 16.60 -20.65 -18.87
CA ALA A 577 17.19 -21.55 -19.88
C ALA A 577 18.18 -22.57 -19.27
N ALA A 578 18.79 -22.24 -18.14
CA ALA A 578 19.71 -23.10 -17.42
C ALA A 578 19.51 -22.93 -15.90
N GLN A 579 19.72 -24.02 -15.17
CA GLN A 579 19.68 -24.02 -13.71
C GLN A 579 20.85 -24.84 -13.15
N ILE A 580 21.36 -24.42 -12.00
CA ILE A 580 22.39 -25.14 -11.25
C ILE A 580 21.83 -25.44 -9.86
N HIS A 581 21.81 -26.72 -9.48
CA HIS A 581 21.44 -27.14 -8.13
C HIS A 581 22.68 -27.16 -7.23
N ARG A 582 22.75 -26.27 -6.24
CA ARG A 582 23.88 -26.19 -5.29
C ARG A 582 23.52 -25.35 -4.07
N SER A 583 24.30 -25.49 -3.00
CA SER A 583 24.30 -24.57 -1.87
C SER A 583 25.23 -23.36 -2.10
N PHE A 584 24.92 -22.24 -1.45
CA PHE A 584 25.73 -21.01 -1.53
C PHE A 584 27.16 -21.21 -0.99
N GLY A 585 27.32 -21.96 0.10
CA GLY A 585 28.63 -22.22 0.71
C GLY A 585 29.59 -23.05 -0.14
N ASN A 586 29.10 -23.70 -1.20
CA ASN A 586 29.90 -24.50 -2.15
C ASN A 586 30.09 -23.80 -3.51
N TRP A 587 29.81 -22.50 -3.59
CA TRP A 587 29.98 -21.74 -4.81
C TRP A 587 31.47 -21.55 -5.13
N SER A 588 31.89 -21.82 -6.38
CA SER A 588 33.28 -21.64 -6.78
C SER A 588 33.56 -20.18 -7.11
N ALA A 589 34.82 -19.75 -6.99
CA ALA A 589 35.25 -18.41 -7.43
C ALA A 589 35.09 -18.18 -8.95
N GLU A 590 34.81 -19.23 -9.73
CA GLU A 590 34.65 -19.18 -11.18
C GLU A 590 33.30 -18.61 -11.64
N HIS A 591 32.27 -18.64 -10.79
CA HIS A 591 30.94 -18.11 -11.11
C HIS A 591 30.55 -17.09 -10.03
N ALA A 592 30.10 -15.90 -10.38
CA ALA A 592 29.56 -14.96 -9.38
C ALA A 592 28.14 -15.38 -8.99
N ALA A 593 27.83 -15.46 -7.70
CA ALA A 593 26.48 -15.63 -7.19
C ALA A 593 26.14 -14.57 -6.15
N VAL A 594 24.88 -14.17 -6.12
CA VAL A 594 24.35 -13.19 -5.18
C VAL A 594 24.13 -13.85 -3.83
N ASP A 595 24.54 -13.19 -2.75
CA ASP A 595 24.23 -13.61 -1.39
C ASP A 595 22.70 -13.60 -1.20
N PRO A 596 22.06 -14.75 -0.90
CA PRO A 596 20.62 -14.82 -0.70
C PRO A 596 20.10 -13.90 0.40
N LEU A 597 20.91 -13.56 1.41
CA LEU A 597 20.53 -12.66 2.50
C LEU A 597 20.33 -11.21 2.03
N GLU A 598 20.89 -10.83 0.88
CA GLU A 598 20.72 -9.50 0.29
C GLU A 598 19.43 -9.35 -0.53
N LEU A 599 18.66 -10.43 -0.70
CA LEU A 599 17.45 -10.47 -1.55
C LEU A 599 16.13 -10.28 -0.77
N GLY A 600 16.20 -9.88 0.50
CA GLY A 600 15.00 -9.57 1.28
C GLY A 600 14.18 -10.80 1.69
N LEU A 601 14.86 -11.86 2.14
CA LEU A 601 14.20 -13.10 2.60
C LEU A 601 13.24 -12.84 3.77
N PRO A 602 12.13 -13.59 3.89
CA PRO A 602 11.33 -13.53 5.11
C PRO A 602 12.19 -13.93 6.32
N TYR A 603 11.98 -13.29 7.46
CA TYR A 603 12.77 -13.57 8.68
C TYR A 603 12.70 -15.03 9.13
N ASP A 604 11.63 -15.76 8.76
CA ASP A 604 11.42 -17.17 9.05
C ASP A 604 11.78 -18.10 7.88
N SER A 605 12.59 -17.61 6.94
CA SER A 605 13.21 -18.40 5.88
C SER A 605 14.01 -19.58 6.45
N ARG A 606 14.04 -20.69 5.69
CA ARG A 606 14.86 -21.87 6.01
C ARG A 606 16.27 -21.80 5.41
N TYR A 607 16.65 -20.67 4.83
CA TYR A 607 17.96 -20.51 4.21
C TYR A 607 19.10 -20.79 5.20
N THR A 608 20.10 -21.55 4.72
CA THR A 608 21.41 -21.71 5.34
C THR A 608 22.43 -21.85 4.21
N ASP A 609 23.71 -21.53 4.44
CA ASP A 609 24.75 -21.65 3.41
C ASP A 609 24.96 -23.09 2.91
N ALA A 610 24.49 -24.10 3.67
CA ALA A 610 24.53 -25.50 3.30
C ALA A 610 23.27 -26.00 2.56
N LEU A 611 22.19 -25.21 2.53
CA LEU A 611 20.94 -25.59 1.88
C LEU A 611 21.13 -25.60 0.36
N GLU A 612 20.84 -26.72 -0.28
CA GLU A 612 20.86 -26.82 -1.75
C GLU A 612 19.51 -26.43 -2.35
N PHE A 613 19.57 -25.56 -3.35
CA PHE A 613 18.42 -25.10 -4.14
C PHE A 613 18.90 -24.68 -5.54
N ASP A 614 17.94 -24.37 -6.41
CA ASP A 614 18.26 -24.05 -7.80
C ASP A 614 18.63 -22.58 -7.99
N TRP A 615 19.62 -22.35 -8.84
CA TRP A 615 20.12 -21.04 -9.23
C TRP A 615 19.94 -20.83 -10.72
N ALA A 616 19.52 -19.63 -11.11
CA ALA A 616 19.32 -19.23 -12.50
C ALA A 616 20.27 -18.08 -12.86
N PRO A 617 20.77 -18.02 -14.12
CA PRO A 617 21.61 -16.93 -14.57
C PRO A 617 20.79 -15.64 -14.78
N CYS A 618 21.43 -14.52 -14.47
CA CYS A 618 20.97 -13.16 -14.75
C CYS A 618 22.19 -12.31 -15.15
N TYR A 619 21.95 -11.08 -15.62
CA TYR A 619 23.01 -10.18 -16.07
C TYR A 619 23.18 -9.03 -15.09
N ASP A 620 24.40 -8.81 -14.61
CA ASP A 620 24.71 -7.65 -13.77
C ASP A 620 25.22 -6.49 -14.64
N LEU A 621 24.49 -5.37 -14.61
CA LEU A 621 24.84 -4.16 -15.35
C LEU A 621 25.99 -3.39 -14.70
N VAL A 622 26.35 -3.69 -13.45
CA VAL A 622 27.50 -3.05 -12.78
C VAL A 622 28.81 -3.68 -13.25
N SER A 623 28.94 -5.00 -13.16
CA SER A 623 30.12 -5.74 -13.62
C SER A 623 30.14 -6.04 -15.13
N ALA A 624 29.00 -5.88 -15.82
CA ALA A 624 28.80 -6.31 -17.20
C ALA A 624 29.12 -7.80 -17.41
N GLN A 625 28.70 -8.65 -16.46
CA GLN A 625 28.90 -10.10 -16.50
C GLN A 625 27.63 -10.87 -16.14
N SER A 626 27.62 -12.16 -16.45
CA SER A 626 26.58 -13.09 -15.97
C SER A 626 26.82 -13.43 -14.50
N THR A 627 25.75 -13.46 -13.71
CA THR A 627 25.76 -13.87 -12.30
C THR A 627 24.54 -14.73 -11.99
N TYR A 628 24.58 -15.48 -10.90
CA TYR A 628 23.52 -16.39 -10.51
C TYR A 628 22.72 -15.84 -9.33
N VAL A 629 21.40 -15.97 -9.43
CA VAL A 629 20.44 -15.70 -8.36
C VAL A 629 19.66 -16.96 -8.02
N PRO A 630 19.14 -17.11 -6.79
CA PRO A 630 18.21 -18.17 -6.47
C PRO A 630 17.04 -18.14 -7.46
N THR A 631 16.77 -19.25 -8.15
CA THR A 631 15.67 -19.36 -9.13
C THR A 631 14.33 -18.95 -8.52
N SER A 632 14.14 -19.22 -7.23
CA SER A 632 12.94 -18.84 -6.48
C SER A 632 12.71 -17.32 -6.41
N SER A 633 13.73 -16.48 -6.63
CA SER A 633 13.58 -15.01 -6.72
C SER A 633 12.99 -14.55 -8.07
N LEU A 634 13.00 -15.42 -9.08
CA LEU A 634 12.52 -15.14 -10.44
C LEU A 634 11.17 -15.81 -10.75
N LEU A 635 10.81 -16.90 -10.06
CA LEU A 635 9.58 -17.64 -10.32
C LEU A 635 8.51 -17.38 -9.27
N GLY A 636 7.27 -17.07 -9.68
CA GLY A 636 6.14 -16.94 -8.76
C GLY A 636 5.74 -18.26 -8.08
N GLN A 637 5.99 -19.40 -8.73
CA GLN A 637 5.67 -20.73 -8.19
C GLN A 637 6.67 -21.17 -7.11
N ARG A 638 6.16 -21.89 -6.10
CA ARG A 638 6.98 -22.46 -5.02
C ARG A 638 7.90 -23.55 -5.57
N GLN A 639 9.20 -23.41 -5.32
CA GLN A 639 10.22 -24.41 -5.67
C GLN A 639 10.48 -25.40 -4.52
N LEU A 640 11.24 -26.46 -4.80
CA LEU A 640 11.83 -27.28 -3.73
C LEU A 640 12.86 -26.45 -2.96
N ASN A 641 12.90 -26.57 -1.63
CA ASN A 641 13.79 -25.78 -0.76
C ASN A 641 13.68 -24.25 -0.98
N ASP A 642 12.49 -23.76 -1.35
CA ASP A 642 12.27 -22.34 -1.64
C ASP A 642 12.56 -21.45 -0.43
N ILE A 643 13.64 -20.67 -0.51
CA ILE A 643 14.12 -19.76 0.53
C ILE A 643 13.20 -18.56 0.75
N PHE A 644 12.23 -18.30 -0.13
CA PHE A 644 11.20 -17.29 0.05
C PHE A 644 9.92 -17.87 0.68
N TYR A 645 9.88 -19.16 1.01
CA TYR A 645 8.75 -19.76 1.71
C TYR A 645 8.73 -19.36 3.18
N SER A 646 7.60 -18.81 3.65
CA SER A 646 7.33 -18.53 5.06
C SER A 646 6.45 -19.63 5.65
N PRO A 647 6.96 -20.43 6.61
CA PRO A 647 6.14 -21.35 7.38
C PRO A 647 4.98 -20.66 8.13
N ARG A 648 5.20 -19.42 8.60
CA ARG A 648 4.17 -18.64 9.29
C ARG A 648 2.99 -18.27 8.40
N LEU A 649 3.25 -17.81 7.18
CA LEU A 649 2.18 -17.49 6.23
C LEU A 649 1.65 -18.72 5.49
N GLY A 650 2.33 -19.86 5.61
CA GLY A 650 1.97 -21.08 4.88
C GLY A 650 2.15 -20.95 3.36
N GLY A 651 3.02 -20.04 2.91
CA GLY A 651 3.13 -19.68 1.50
C GLY A 651 4.46 -19.03 1.13
N LYS A 652 4.74 -18.98 -0.17
CA LYS A 652 5.88 -18.26 -0.73
C LYS A 652 5.63 -16.75 -0.66
N ILE A 653 6.64 -16.00 -0.23
CA ILE A 653 6.64 -14.55 -0.36
C ILE A 653 7.24 -14.19 -1.72
N PHE A 654 6.38 -13.76 -2.64
CA PHE A 654 6.81 -13.27 -3.93
C PHE A 654 6.11 -11.95 -4.21
N SER A 655 6.87 -10.93 -4.63
CA SER A 655 6.34 -9.62 -4.98
C SER A 655 6.58 -9.33 -6.46
N SER A 656 5.75 -8.47 -7.05
CA SER A 656 5.98 -7.93 -8.40
C SER A 656 7.13 -6.92 -8.46
N SER A 657 7.73 -6.53 -7.33
CA SER A 657 8.76 -5.48 -7.27
C SER A 657 9.88 -5.71 -8.27
N GLY A 658 10.13 -4.72 -9.13
CA GLY A 658 11.15 -4.80 -10.16
C GLY A 658 10.75 -5.61 -11.39
N LEU A 659 9.48 -5.96 -11.55
CA LEU A 659 8.95 -6.40 -12.83
C LEU A 659 8.66 -5.15 -13.68
N GLY A 660 8.96 -5.18 -14.97
CA GLY A 660 8.71 -4.04 -15.84
C GLY A 660 8.75 -4.40 -17.31
N SER A 661 7.98 -3.66 -18.09
CA SER A 661 7.89 -3.80 -19.55
C SER A 661 8.12 -2.48 -20.28
N GLY A 662 8.43 -2.61 -21.57
CA GLY A 662 8.66 -1.47 -22.45
C GLY A 662 8.81 -1.90 -23.91
N PHE A 663 8.82 -0.93 -24.83
CA PHE A 663 9.00 -1.18 -26.27
C PHE A 663 10.46 -1.29 -26.71
N SER A 664 11.38 -1.06 -25.78
CA SER A 664 12.79 -1.43 -25.90
C SER A 664 13.25 -2.12 -24.60
N LEU A 665 14.34 -2.86 -24.68
CA LEU A 665 14.91 -3.49 -23.49
C LEU A 665 15.37 -2.45 -22.45
N ALA A 666 15.97 -1.34 -22.90
CA ALA A 666 16.39 -0.26 -22.01
C ALA A 666 15.18 0.37 -21.28
N GLU A 667 14.07 0.57 -21.99
CA GLU A 667 12.82 1.10 -21.42
C GLU A 667 12.24 0.17 -20.34
N ALA A 668 12.19 -1.14 -20.61
CA ALA A 668 11.74 -2.13 -19.64
C ALA A 668 12.63 -2.17 -18.39
N ILE A 669 13.95 -2.08 -18.55
CA ILE A 669 14.89 -2.08 -17.41
C ILE A 669 14.81 -0.78 -16.60
N VAL A 670 14.71 0.39 -17.25
CA VAL A 670 14.52 1.67 -16.55
C VAL A 670 13.22 1.64 -15.76
N HIS A 671 12.13 1.13 -16.33
CA HIS A 671 10.87 0.97 -15.62
C HIS A 671 11.03 0.08 -14.38
N ALA A 672 11.53 -1.14 -14.57
CA ALA A 672 11.71 -2.11 -13.50
C ALA A 672 12.65 -1.62 -12.39
N GLY A 673 13.77 -0.98 -12.77
CA GLY A 673 14.72 -0.40 -11.82
C GLY A 673 14.14 0.77 -11.03
N ALA A 674 13.41 1.66 -11.72
CA ALA A 674 12.72 2.76 -11.07
C ALA A 674 11.68 2.26 -10.06
N GLU A 675 10.86 1.27 -10.42
CA GLU A 675 9.90 0.67 -9.49
C GLU A 675 10.61 0.07 -8.26
N TYR A 676 11.71 -0.66 -8.45
CA TYR A 676 12.45 -1.25 -7.33
C TYR A 676 13.00 -0.17 -6.37
N ILE A 677 13.54 0.92 -6.92
CA ILE A 677 14.06 2.06 -6.13
C ILE A 677 12.90 2.80 -5.43
N GLU A 678 11.76 2.95 -6.09
CA GLU A 678 10.54 3.52 -5.49
C GLU A 678 10.11 2.73 -4.25
N ARG A 679 10.00 1.39 -4.37
CA ARG A 679 9.63 0.52 -3.24
C ARG A 679 10.60 0.66 -2.07
N HIS A 680 11.89 0.78 -2.38
CA HIS A 680 12.93 1.02 -1.39
C HIS A 680 12.75 2.38 -0.68
N ALA A 681 12.60 3.46 -1.43
CA ALA A 681 12.41 4.81 -0.89
C ALA A 681 11.10 4.93 -0.08
N TYR A 682 10.01 4.37 -0.61
CA TYR A 682 8.73 4.26 0.08
C TYR A 682 8.89 3.56 1.43
N ARG A 683 9.58 2.42 1.48
CA ARG A 683 9.75 1.67 2.73
C ARG A 683 10.47 2.48 3.80
N LEU A 684 11.50 3.25 3.44
CA LEU A 684 12.20 4.13 4.37
C LEU A 684 11.30 5.28 4.85
N ALA A 685 10.52 5.89 3.95
CA ALA A 685 9.61 6.97 4.29
C ALA A 685 8.43 6.50 5.15
N GLU A 686 7.81 5.37 4.82
CA GLU A 686 6.67 4.76 5.53
C GLU A 686 6.99 4.51 7.01
N ILE A 687 8.18 3.97 7.29
CA ILE A 687 8.64 3.70 8.67
C ILE A 687 8.68 4.99 9.50
N GLN A 688 9.00 6.12 8.87
CA GLN A 688 9.11 7.40 9.55
C GLN A 688 7.79 8.17 9.64
N ILE A 689 6.91 8.02 8.65
CA ILE A 689 5.66 8.80 8.53
C ILE A 689 4.48 8.05 9.15
N ASP A 690 4.24 6.80 8.74
CA ASP A 690 2.95 6.11 8.97
C ASP A 690 3.08 4.92 9.94
N ASN A 691 4.06 4.03 9.74
CA ASN A 691 4.09 2.76 10.46
C ASN A 691 5.53 2.22 10.69
N PRO A 692 6.06 2.28 11.92
CA PRO A 692 5.39 2.69 13.16
C PRO A 692 5.40 4.21 13.41
N GLY A 693 5.97 5.00 12.49
CA GLY A 693 6.25 6.42 12.69
C GLY A 693 7.56 6.65 13.44
N SER A 694 8.23 7.78 13.15
CA SER A 694 9.52 8.15 13.73
C SER A 694 9.38 8.94 15.04
N VAL A 695 10.44 8.90 15.85
CA VAL A 695 10.68 9.78 17.03
C VAL A 695 11.71 10.88 16.73
N GLY A 696 12.22 10.95 15.48
CA GLY A 696 13.37 11.75 15.07
C GLY A 696 13.17 12.70 13.87
N ASP A 697 14.11 13.64 13.78
CA ASP A 697 14.15 14.95 13.08
C ASP A 697 14.11 14.99 11.54
N ARG A 698 13.82 13.90 10.80
CA ARG A 698 13.87 13.99 9.33
C ARG A 698 12.79 14.96 8.82
N GLN A 699 13.25 16.12 8.36
CA GLN A 699 12.40 17.09 7.70
C GLN A 699 12.17 16.65 6.26
N PHE A 700 10.98 16.09 6.01
CA PHE A 700 10.51 15.83 4.66
C PHE A 700 10.25 17.15 3.94
N ARG A 701 10.65 17.22 2.66
CA ARG A 701 10.44 18.39 1.81
C ARG A 701 9.06 18.28 1.15
N PHE A 702 8.17 19.18 1.52
CA PHE A 702 6.89 19.33 0.83
C PHE A 702 7.11 20.19 -0.40
N VAL A 703 6.70 19.70 -1.57
CA VAL A 703 6.87 20.40 -2.84
C VAL A 703 5.78 21.47 -2.97
N ASP A 704 6.18 22.67 -3.34
CA ASP A 704 5.28 23.77 -3.73
C ASP A 704 4.70 23.46 -5.11
N GLU A 705 3.42 23.09 -5.13
CA GLU A 705 2.71 22.74 -6.35
C GLU A 705 2.64 23.89 -7.38
N THR A 706 2.80 25.15 -6.96
CA THR A 706 2.81 26.31 -7.86
C THR A 706 4.08 26.42 -8.70
N THR A 707 5.12 25.67 -8.33
CA THR A 707 6.42 25.64 -9.01
C THR A 707 6.60 24.42 -9.92
N LEU A 708 5.57 23.57 -10.01
CA LEU A 708 5.60 22.37 -10.85
C LEU A 708 5.69 22.71 -12.34
N PRO A 709 6.35 21.85 -13.15
CA PRO A 709 6.33 21.99 -14.60
C PRO A 709 4.92 21.74 -15.18
N GLU A 710 4.73 22.09 -16.45
CA GLU A 710 3.41 22.19 -17.10
C GLU A 710 2.50 20.96 -16.89
N THR A 711 3.02 19.76 -17.17
CA THR A 711 2.23 18.51 -17.08
C THR A 711 1.73 18.20 -15.66
N PRO A 712 2.58 18.08 -14.63
CA PRO A 712 2.09 17.84 -13.27
C PRO A 712 1.27 19.02 -12.72
N ALA A 713 1.58 20.28 -13.08
CA ALA A 713 0.77 21.44 -12.70
C ALA A 713 -0.66 21.35 -13.28
N ARG A 714 -0.81 20.91 -14.53
CA ARG A 714 -2.11 20.66 -15.17
C ARG A 714 -2.91 19.58 -14.45
N ILE A 715 -2.26 18.48 -14.05
CA ILE A 715 -2.91 17.39 -13.29
C ILE A 715 -3.39 17.90 -11.92
N VAL A 716 -2.53 18.63 -11.19
CA VAL A 716 -2.91 19.26 -9.92
C VAL A 716 -4.09 20.23 -10.10
N GLY A 717 -4.10 21.01 -11.19
CA GLY A 717 -5.22 21.89 -11.54
C GLY A 717 -6.55 21.13 -11.72
N LYS A 718 -6.53 19.94 -12.32
CA LYS A 718 -7.72 19.07 -12.42
C LYS A 718 -8.19 18.60 -11.05
N TYR A 719 -7.27 18.23 -10.15
CA TYR A 719 -7.63 17.78 -8.80
C TYR A 719 -8.25 18.91 -7.98
N HIS A 720 -7.68 20.12 -8.04
CA HIS A 720 -8.29 21.30 -7.42
C HIS A 720 -9.66 21.63 -7.99
N HIS A 721 -9.85 21.52 -9.30
CA HIS A 721 -11.16 21.72 -9.92
C HIS A 721 -12.21 20.70 -9.42
N ALA A 722 -11.78 19.48 -9.10
CA ALA A 722 -12.60 18.44 -8.52
C ALA A 722 -12.83 18.59 -6.99
N GLY A 723 -12.27 19.63 -6.36
CA GLY A 723 -12.36 19.86 -4.91
C GLY A 723 -11.45 18.94 -4.09
N VAL A 724 -10.39 18.41 -4.70
CA VAL A 724 -9.45 17.47 -4.07
C VAL A 724 -8.14 18.19 -3.73
N LEU A 725 -7.76 18.11 -2.45
CA LEU A 725 -6.50 18.69 -1.96
C LEU A 725 -5.33 17.80 -2.32
N VAL A 726 -4.21 18.41 -2.70
CA VAL A 726 -2.98 17.70 -3.08
C VAL A 726 -1.84 18.02 -2.10
N ARG A 727 -1.07 17.01 -1.75
CA ARG A 727 0.22 17.14 -1.04
C ARG A 727 1.25 16.26 -1.72
N ILE A 728 2.43 16.82 -1.95
CA ILE A 728 3.54 16.13 -2.61
C ILE A 728 4.76 16.21 -1.68
N VAL A 729 5.33 15.06 -1.36
CA VAL A 729 6.53 14.95 -0.53
C VAL A 729 7.65 14.32 -1.35
N ASP A 730 8.82 14.94 -1.32
CA ASP A 730 10.05 14.33 -1.82
C ASP A 730 10.53 13.27 -0.82
N ILE A 731 10.46 12.00 -1.23
CA ILE A 731 10.89 10.84 -0.46
C ILE A 731 12.19 10.22 -1.00
N THR A 732 12.91 10.94 -1.86
CA THR A 732 14.18 10.51 -2.44
C THR A 732 15.12 9.93 -1.37
N SER A 733 15.56 8.69 -1.61
CA SER A 733 16.43 7.94 -0.69
C SER A 733 17.92 8.18 -0.96
N ASP A 734 18.79 7.41 -0.33
CA ASP A 734 20.24 7.40 -0.53
C ASP A 734 20.69 6.98 -1.93
N VAL A 735 19.84 6.23 -2.64
CA VAL A 735 20.04 5.98 -4.09
C VAL A 735 19.98 7.29 -4.86
N ALA A 736 19.15 8.22 -4.38
CA ALA A 736 19.06 9.57 -4.88
C ALA A 736 18.67 9.65 -6.39
N VAL A 737 17.76 8.76 -6.77
CA VAL A 737 16.91 8.92 -7.96
C VAL A 737 15.62 9.62 -7.50
N PRO A 738 15.17 10.69 -8.17
CA PRO A 738 13.98 11.44 -7.77
C PRO A 738 12.79 10.52 -7.51
N THR A 739 12.28 10.55 -6.28
CA THR A 739 11.13 9.73 -5.85
C THR A 739 10.16 10.58 -5.05
N TYR A 740 8.89 10.58 -5.47
CA TYR A 740 7.86 11.40 -4.85
C TYR A 740 6.72 10.56 -4.29
N TRP A 741 6.15 11.04 -3.19
CA TRP A 741 4.90 10.57 -2.63
C TRP A 741 3.84 11.67 -2.78
N ALA A 742 2.87 11.44 -3.66
CA ALA A 742 1.69 12.28 -3.78
C ALA A 742 0.53 11.69 -2.95
N ARG A 743 -0.10 12.49 -2.10
CA ARG A 743 -1.33 12.14 -1.40
C ARG A 743 -2.41 13.14 -1.78
N ILE A 744 -3.57 12.61 -2.16
CA ILE A 744 -4.77 13.40 -2.48
C ILE A 744 -5.86 13.14 -1.43
N PHE A 745 -6.62 14.18 -1.09
CA PHE A 745 -7.64 14.14 -0.05
C PHE A 745 -8.97 14.70 -0.56
N ASP A 746 -10.07 14.05 -0.18
CA ASP A 746 -11.37 14.70 -0.20
C ASP A 746 -11.38 15.90 0.75
N ASP A 747 -12.14 16.94 0.40
CA ASP A 747 -12.29 18.12 1.25
C ASP A 747 -12.77 17.71 2.65
N PRO A 748 -11.95 17.89 3.70
CA PRO A 748 -12.25 17.44 5.05
C PRO A 748 -13.42 18.22 5.68
N PHE A 749 -13.86 19.32 5.08
CA PHE A 749 -14.97 20.15 5.57
C PHE A 749 -16.30 19.86 4.85
N ASN A 750 -16.26 19.19 3.69
CA ASN A 750 -17.43 18.96 2.84
C ASN A 750 -17.77 17.47 2.64
N SER A 751 -16.95 16.54 3.14
CA SER A 751 -17.14 15.10 3.00
C SER A 751 -17.36 14.41 4.36
N PHE A 752 -18.36 13.52 4.44
CA PHE A 752 -18.63 12.71 5.65
C PHE A 752 -17.63 11.54 5.83
N GLN A 753 -16.77 11.30 4.84
CA GLN A 753 -15.72 10.28 4.87
C GLN A 753 -14.42 10.93 4.36
N SER A 754 -13.44 11.14 5.25
CA SER A 754 -12.10 11.57 4.83
C SER A 754 -11.37 10.39 4.19
N ALA A 755 -11.55 10.19 2.89
CA ALA A 755 -10.75 9.27 2.12
C ALA A 755 -9.50 9.99 1.59
N SER A 756 -8.35 9.31 1.67
CA SER A 756 -7.10 9.76 1.06
C SER A 756 -6.59 8.66 0.13
N ALA A 757 -6.02 9.06 -1.00
CA ALA A 757 -5.35 8.14 -1.92
C ALA A 757 -3.89 8.54 -2.10
N ASP A 758 -3.04 7.52 -2.23
CA ASP A 758 -1.59 7.67 -2.36
C ASP A 758 -1.14 7.24 -3.74
N GLY A 759 -0.11 7.93 -4.22
CA GLY A 759 0.68 7.50 -5.37
C GLY A 759 2.16 7.74 -5.14
N PHE A 760 2.95 6.82 -5.66
CA PHE A 760 4.39 6.79 -5.55
C PHE A 760 4.97 6.70 -6.96
N ALA A 761 6.11 7.34 -7.18
CA ALA A 761 6.84 7.14 -8.42
C ALA A 761 8.29 7.56 -8.27
N CYS A 762 9.15 6.79 -8.93
CA CYS A 762 10.56 7.06 -9.12
C CYS A 762 10.86 7.18 -10.61
N HIS A 763 11.73 8.10 -11.00
CA HIS A 763 12.25 8.17 -12.38
C HIS A 763 13.53 9.03 -12.43
N PRO A 764 14.49 8.76 -13.33
CA PRO A 764 15.64 9.64 -13.54
C PRO A 764 15.27 11.09 -13.86
N ASP A 765 14.20 11.29 -14.62
CA ASP A 765 13.58 12.61 -14.85
C ASP A 765 12.60 12.95 -13.70
N PRO A 766 12.85 14.00 -12.89
CA PRO A 766 12.01 14.34 -11.75
C PRO A 766 10.60 14.81 -12.15
N GLY A 767 10.44 15.39 -13.34
CA GLY A 767 9.14 15.80 -13.88
C GLY A 767 8.26 14.59 -14.21
N VAL A 768 8.86 13.53 -14.75
CA VAL A 768 8.18 12.24 -14.95
C VAL A 768 7.82 11.59 -13.61
N ALA A 769 8.75 11.58 -12.65
CA ALA A 769 8.52 11.00 -11.32
C ALA A 769 7.31 11.65 -10.62
N VAL A 770 7.27 12.98 -10.51
CA VAL A 770 6.12 13.65 -9.84
C VAL A 770 4.81 13.47 -10.61
N THR A 771 4.85 13.45 -11.95
CA THR A 771 3.66 13.21 -12.79
C THR A 771 3.08 11.82 -12.53
N MET A 772 3.93 10.79 -12.51
CA MET A 772 3.48 9.41 -12.28
C MET A 772 2.97 9.21 -10.86
N ALA A 773 3.55 9.86 -9.85
CA ALA A 773 3.04 9.82 -8.48
C ALA A 773 1.62 10.40 -8.39
N LEU A 774 1.36 11.53 -9.06
CA LEU A 774 0.02 12.13 -9.12
C LEU A 774 -0.99 11.23 -9.83
N LEU A 775 -0.61 10.64 -10.97
CA LEU A 775 -1.47 9.72 -11.72
C LEU A 775 -1.77 8.43 -10.94
N GLU A 776 -0.80 7.93 -10.18
CA GLU A 776 -0.99 6.77 -9.30
C GLU A 776 -1.93 7.08 -8.13
N ALA A 777 -1.90 8.29 -7.58
CA ALA A 777 -2.85 8.71 -6.55
C ALA A 777 -4.30 8.69 -7.08
N ALA A 778 -4.53 9.16 -8.31
CA ALA A 778 -5.82 9.03 -8.98
C ALA A 778 -6.19 7.57 -9.24
N GLN A 779 -5.26 6.74 -9.71
CA GLN A 779 -5.48 5.31 -9.91
C GLN A 779 -5.93 4.61 -8.61
N THR A 780 -5.28 4.91 -7.49
CA THR A 780 -5.64 4.36 -6.17
C THR A 780 -7.08 4.73 -5.79
N ARG A 781 -7.47 5.99 -5.98
CA ARG A 781 -8.85 6.47 -5.71
C ARG A 781 -9.88 5.82 -6.65
N GLY A 782 -9.66 5.89 -7.97
CA GLY A 782 -10.57 5.32 -8.96
C GLY A 782 -10.72 3.81 -8.82
N GLY A 783 -9.63 3.10 -8.50
CA GLY A 783 -9.67 1.67 -8.20
C GLY A 783 -10.50 1.34 -6.96
N TYR A 784 -10.46 2.19 -5.92
CA TYR A 784 -11.31 2.03 -4.72
C TYR A 784 -12.79 2.28 -5.04
N ILE A 785 -13.11 3.33 -5.81
CA ILE A 785 -14.47 3.63 -6.26
C ILE A 785 -15.06 2.45 -7.06
N ALA A 786 -14.27 1.90 -7.99
CA ALA A 786 -14.65 0.71 -8.76
C ALA A 786 -14.75 -0.56 -7.90
N GLY A 787 -14.04 -0.65 -6.77
CA GLY A 787 -14.16 -1.73 -5.79
C GLY A 787 -13.79 -3.14 -6.29
N GLY A 788 -13.21 -3.26 -7.48
CA GLY A 788 -13.00 -4.55 -8.16
C GLY A 788 -11.82 -5.38 -7.66
N ARG A 789 -10.84 -4.78 -6.96
CA ARG A 789 -9.64 -5.51 -6.52
C ARG A 789 -9.95 -6.48 -5.37
N GLU A 790 -9.39 -7.69 -5.41
CA GLU A 790 -9.57 -8.70 -4.36
C GLU A 790 -8.96 -8.30 -3.00
N ASP A 791 -7.87 -7.55 -3.04
CA ASP A 791 -7.08 -7.24 -1.87
C ASP A 791 -7.71 -6.18 -0.93
N TYR A 792 -8.80 -5.54 -1.36
CA TYR A 792 -9.63 -4.68 -0.51
C TYR A 792 -10.48 -5.46 0.48
N SER A 793 -10.86 -6.71 0.16
CA SER A 793 -11.75 -7.53 0.98
C SER A 793 -11.01 -8.59 1.80
N LEU A 794 -9.67 -8.56 1.84
CA LEU A 794 -8.84 -9.49 2.61
C LEU A 794 -9.09 -9.33 4.13
N HIS A 795 -10.23 -9.86 4.59
CA HIS A 795 -10.60 -9.98 5.99
C HIS A 795 -9.75 -11.06 6.68
N ALA A 796 -9.18 -10.69 7.83
CA ALA A 796 -8.56 -11.47 8.91
C ALA A 796 -7.59 -12.65 8.63
N ARG A 797 -7.27 -13.05 7.38
CA ARG A 797 -6.36 -14.19 7.12
C ARG A 797 -5.20 -13.96 6.16
N SER A 798 -5.04 -12.75 5.63
CA SER A 798 -3.74 -12.31 5.12
C SER A 798 -2.94 -11.78 6.31
N LEU A 799 -2.23 -12.66 7.01
CA LEU A 799 -1.33 -12.32 8.11
C LEU A 799 -0.27 -11.25 7.70
N GLY A 800 -0.15 -10.85 6.43
CA GLY A 800 0.71 -9.74 6.00
C GLY A 800 0.06 -8.35 5.97
N ARG A 801 -1.26 -8.21 5.75
CA ARG A 801 -1.93 -6.89 5.63
C ARG A 801 -2.47 -6.33 6.94
N HIS A 802 -2.91 -7.20 7.85
CA HIS A 802 -3.40 -6.79 9.19
C HIS A 802 -2.30 -6.17 10.07
N GLU A 803 -1.03 -6.30 9.67
CA GLU A 803 0.14 -6.00 10.50
C GLU A 803 0.89 -4.73 10.07
N ARG A 804 0.58 -4.18 8.89
CA ARG A 804 0.95 -2.81 8.47
C ARG A 804 -0.30 -1.93 8.26
N PRO A 805 -1.18 -1.79 9.28
CA PRO A 805 -2.36 -0.94 9.12
C PRO A 805 -1.91 0.50 8.86
N ARG A 806 -2.44 1.10 7.80
CA ARG A 806 -2.36 2.55 7.63
C ARG A 806 -3.15 3.16 8.76
N THR A 807 -2.46 3.83 9.67
CA THR A 807 -3.12 4.36 10.84
C THR A 807 -3.94 5.58 10.44
N ALA A 808 -5.25 5.54 10.68
CA ALA A 808 -6.11 6.72 10.62
C ALA A 808 -5.92 7.63 11.85
N VAL A 809 -4.78 7.54 12.54
CA VAL A 809 -4.53 8.36 13.74
C VAL A 809 -4.41 9.84 13.33
N PRO A 810 -5.01 10.77 14.08
CA PRO A 810 -4.94 12.19 13.78
C PRO A 810 -3.51 12.74 13.61
N GLN A 811 -2.52 12.14 14.28
CA GLN A 811 -1.11 12.54 14.17
C GLN A 811 -0.46 12.21 12.82
N SER A 812 -0.76 11.06 12.21
CA SER A 812 -0.26 10.72 10.87
C SER A 812 -0.90 11.63 9.83
N GLN A 813 -2.18 11.98 10.02
CA GLN A 813 -2.86 12.98 9.18
C GLN A 813 -2.29 14.39 9.39
N ALA A 814 -1.94 14.77 10.63
CA ALA A 814 -1.35 16.07 10.94
C ALA A 814 -0.01 16.30 10.22
N PHE A 815 0.77 15.25 9.92
CA PHE A 815 1.97 15.37 9.09
C PHE A 815 1.68 16.01 7.72
N TRP A 816 0.54 15.68 7.11
CA TRP A 816 0.14 16.18 5.78
C TRP A 816 -0.50 17.56 5.80
N PHE A 817 -1.11 17.93 6.92
CA PHE A 817 -1.84 19.19 7.10
C PHE A 817 -1.14 20.21 8.00
N SER A 818 0.07 19.94 8.50
CA SER A 818 0.82 20.92 9.28
C SER A 818 1.20 22.10 8.38
N ASN A 819 0.38 23.14 8.39
CA ASN A 819 0.53 24.35 7.56
C ASN A 819 1.79 25.18 7.89
N ASP A 820 2.52 24.83 8.95
CA ASP A 820 3.70 25.55 9.41
C ASP A 820 5.00 25.10 8.71
N ARG A 821 4.94 24.07 7.85
CA ARG A 821 6.12 23.66 7.06
C ARG A 821 6.19 24.49 5.78
N PRO A 822 7.30 25.21 5.52
CA PRO A 822 7.45 25.93 4.27
C PRO A 822 7.45 24.93 3.11
N LEU A 823 6.57 25.16 2.14
CA LEU A 823 6.64 24.47 0.85
C LEU A 823 7.95 24.87 0.16
N GLN A 824 8.59 23.91 -0.49
CA GLN A 824 9.87 24.11 -1.19
C GLN A 824 9.64 24.08 -2.69
N PRO A 825 10.32 24.94 -3.47
CA PRO A 825 10.24 24.88 -4.92
C PRO A 825 10.62 23.50 -5.45
N PHE A 826 9.94 23.08 -6.52
CA PHE A 826 10.25 21.86 -7.25
C PHE A 826 11.66 21.93 -7.85
N ASP A 827 12.50 20.95 -7.52
CA ASP A 827 13.88 20.87 -8.02
C ASP A 827 13.98 20.00 -9.28
N ALA A 828 13.88 20.66 -10.44
CA ALA A 828 14.07 20.00 -11.74
C ALA A 828 15.49 19.47 -11.96
N ASN A 829 16.49 19.93 -11.20
CA ASN A 829 17.88 19.52 -11.35
C ASN A 829 18.26 18.33 -10.44
N SER A 830 17.30 17.79 -9.70
CA SER A 830 17.51 16.65 -8.80
C SER A 830 17.79 15.33 -9.53
N GLY A 831 17.51 15.27 -10.83
CA GLY A 831 17.73 14.12 -11.70
C GLY A 831 18.41 14.49 -13.02
N ILE A 832 18.06 13.79 -14.10
CA ILE A 832 18.57 14.04 -15.44
C ILE A 832 17.44 14.13 -16.48
N HIS A 833 17.69 14.91 -17.52
CA HIS A 833 16.85 15.00 -18.71
C HIS A 833 17.63 14.48 -19.91
N ALA A 834 17.40 13.23 -20.31
CA ALA A 834 18.07 12.62 -21.45
C ALA A 834 17.09 12.31 -22.59
N ARG A 835 17.60 12.40 -23.83
CA ARG A 835 16.88 12.02 -25.05
C ARG A 835 16.93 10.52 -25.34
N ASP A 836 17.97 9.83 -24.83
CA ASP A 836 18.14 8.39 -24.95
C ASP A 836 17.84 7.74 -23.59
N ILE A 837 16.99 6.72 -23.59
CA ILE A 837 16.63 5.95 -22.39
C ILE A 837 17.85 5.16 -21.88
N LEU A 838 18.79 4.80 -22.75
CA LEU A 838 20.03 4.13 -22.34
C LEU A 838 20.93 5.06 -21.50
N ASP A 839 20.89 6.38 -21.73
CA ASP A 839 21.56 7.37 -20.88
C ASP A 839 20.93 7.41 -19.49
N GLU A 840 19.60 7.28 -19.42
CA GLU A 840 18.86 7.22 -18.16
C GLU A 840 19.20 5.98 -17.34
N LEU A 841 19.33 4.83 -18.02
CA LEU A 841 19.77 3.59 -17.41
C LEU A 841 21.19 3.68 -16.85
N GLU A 842 22.14 4.22 -17.64
CA GLU A 842 23.53 4.42 -17.20
C GLU A 842 23.63 5.31 -15.97
N TRP A 843 22.87 6.41 -15.96
CA TRP A 843 22.80 7.27 -14.80
C TRP A 843 22.21 6.53 -13.60
N MET A 844 21.07 5.84 -13.74
CA MET A 844 20.43 5.11 -12.66
C MET A 844 21.33 4.02 -12.04
N VAL A 845 22.01 3.22 -12.87
CA VAL A 845 22.96 2.21 -12.40
C VAL A 845 24.11 2.87 -11.62
N ASP A 846 24.61 4.01 -12.09
CA ASP A 846 25.65 4.77 -11.38
C ASP A 846 25.18 5.25 -10.00
N ARG A 847 23.91 5.66 -9.88
CA ARG A 847 23.29 6.05 -8.60
C ARG A 847 23.21 4.89 -7.62
N VAL A 848 22.79 3.71 -8.08
CA VAL A 848 22.76 2.48 -7.28
C VAL A 848 24.15 2.12 -6.76
N VAL A 849 25.17 2.19 -7.61
CA VAL A 849 26.57 1.93 -7.20
C VAL A 849 27.04 2.93 -6.15
N ARG A 850 26.74 4.22 -6.32
CA ARG A 850 27.11 5.28 -5.36
C ARG A 850 26.40 5.15 -4.01
N ALA A 851 25.22 4.55 -4.00
CA ALA A 851 24.49 4.21 -2.77
C ALA A 851 25.10 3.04 -1.99
N GLY A 852 26.14 2.40 -2.54
CA GLY A 852 26.82 1.26 -1.93
C GLY A 852 26.21 -0.10 -2.27
N SER A 853 25.31 -0.19 -3.26
CA SER A 853 24.83 -1.47 -3.78
C SER A 853 25.74 -1.93 -4.94
N PRO A 854 26.37 -3.12 -4.84
CA PRO A 854 27.41 -3.52 -5.79
C PRO A 854 26.86 -4.11 -7.10
N ALA A 855 25.55 -4.35 -7.20
CA ALA A 855 24.95 -5.07 -8.32
C ALA A 855 23.62 -4.45 -8.78
N PHE A 856 23.36 -4.55 -10.09
CA PHE A 856 22.09 -4.21 -10.72
C PHE A 856 21.73 -5.33 -11.69
N LEU A 857 20.88 -6.24 -11.23
CA LEU A 857 20.66 -7.53 -11.87
C LEU A 857 19.44 -7.50 -12.77
N VAL A 858 19.54 -8.08 -13.96
CA VAL A 858 18.47 -8.14 -14.95
C VAL A 858 18.27 -9.57 -15.41
N ALA A 859 17.03 -10.07 -15.30
CA ALA A 859 16.57 -11.28 -15.97
C ALA A 859 15.59 -10.87 -17.10
N ASP A 860 15.86 -11.32 -18.32
CA ASP A 860 14.99 -11.06 -19.48
C ASP A 860 13.87 -12.10 -19.55
N TYR A 861 12.63 -11.65 -19.43
CA TYR A 861 11.43 -12.49 -19.50
C TYR A 861 10.80 -12.43 -20.90
N THR A 862 11.44 -11.75 -21.85
CA THR A 862 10.86 -11.51 -23.15
C THR A 862 10.67 -12.82 -23.92
N THR A 863 9.43 -13.10 -24.29
CA THR A 863 9.06 -14.25 -25.13
C THR A 863 8.80 -13.81 -26.58
N PRO A 864 8.90 -14.72 -27.57
CA PRO A 864 8.53 -14.41 -28.95
C PRO A 864 7.10 -13.86 -29.10
N GLN A 865 6.17 -14.30 -28.24
CA GLN A 865 4.76 -13.92 -28.27
C GLN A 865 4.50 -12.47 -27.83
N ILE A 866 5.39 -11.86 -27.06
CA ILE A 866 5.21 -10.48 -26.62
C ILE A 866 6.02 -9.48 -27.44
N ARG A 867 6.80 -9.95 -28.43
CA ARG A 867 7.56 -9.06 -29.32
C ARG A 867 6.59 -8.18 -30.14
N PRO A 868 6.89 -6.89 -30.35
CA PRO A 868 8.17 -6.22 -30.09
C PRO A 868 8.36 -5.72 -28.65
N ALA A 869 7.37 -5.87 -27.75
CA ALA A 869 7.57 -5.51 -26.36
C ALA A 869 8.60 -6.41 -25.67
N HIS A 870 9.15 -5.88 -24.59
CA HIS A 870 10.08 -6.54 -23.69
C HIS A 870 9.49 -6.58 -22.29
N ALA A 871 9.82 -7.62 -21.54
CA ALA A 871 9.52 -7.73 -20.11
C ALA A 871 10.76 -8.22 -19.38
N VAL A 872 11.07 -7.61 -18.24
CA VAL A 872 12.27 -7.93 -17.45
C VAL A 872 11.94 -7.96 -15.97
N ARG A 873 12.80 -8.67 -15.22
CA ARG A 873 12.86 -8.60 -13.76
C ARG A 873 14.20 -7.99 -13.35
N VAL A 874 14.15 -6.89 -12.60
CA VAL A 874 15.29 -6.25 -11.96
C VAL A 874 15.36 -6.63 -10.49
N LEU A 875 16.56 -6.94 -10.00
CA LEU A 875 16.88 -7.13 -8.59
C LEU A 875 18.06 -6.24 -8.23
N ILE A 876 17.95 -5.49 -7.12
CA ILE A 876 19.04 -4.64 -6.62
C ILE A 876 19.36 -5.08 -5.18
N PRO A 877 20.30 -6.03 -5.00
CA PRO A 877 20.66 -6.57 -3.69
C PRO A 877 21.01 -5.49 -2.66
N GLY A 878 20.54 -5.71 -1.43
CA GLY A 878 20.78 -4.84 -0.28
C GLY A 878 19.82 -3.64 -0.16
N LEU A 879 19.01 -3.33 -1.18
CA LEU A 879 17.92 -2.37 -1.03
C LEU A 879 16.72 -2.99 -0.31
N GLU A 880 15.86 -2.14 0.26
CA GLU A 880 14.65 -2.59 0.95
C GLU A 880 13.60 -3.06 -0.07
N VAL A 881 12.85 -4.09 0.29
CA VAL A 881 11.80 -4.69 -0.55
C VAL A 881 10.42 -4.57 0.11
N THR A 882 9.36 -4.83 -0.66
CA THR A 882 7.97 -4.82 -0.16
C THR A 882 7.57 -6.09 0.61
N ASN A 883 8.50 -7.01 0.87
CA ASN A 883 8.24 -8.20 1.67
C ASN A 883 7.71 -7.80 3.06
N PRO A 884 6.50 -8.27 3.46
CA PRO A 884 5.90 -7.90 4.75
C PRO A 884 6.71 -8.42 5.95
N LEU A 885 7.46 -9.52 5.78
CA LEU A 885 8.26 -10.21 6.81
C LEU A 885 9.76 -9.89 6.72
N PHE A 886 10.10 -8.75 6.12
CA PHE A 886 11.47 -8.29 6.00
C PHE A 886 11.63 -6.86 6.47
N THR A 887 12.69 -6.63 7.25
CA THR A 887 13.18 -5.30 7.62
C THR A 887 14.70 -5.34 7.52
N GLY A 888 15.23 -4.76 6.44
CA GLY A 888 16.65 -4.79 6.10
C GLY A 888 17.49 -3.78 6.88
N ARG A 889 18.77 -3.71 6.53
CA ARG A 889 19.77 -2.85 7.21
C ARG A 889 19.41 -1.37 7.14
N ARG A 890 18.93 -0.88 5.98
CA ARG A 890 18.61 0.55 5.79
C ARG A 890 17.33 0.93 6.55
N ALA A 891 16.33 0.07 6.55
CA ALA A 891 15.10 0.25 7.34
C ALA A 891 15.39 0.20 8.85
N ARG A 892 16.21 -0.75 9.32
CA ARG A 892 16.67 -0.81 10.72
C ARG A 892 17.44 0.44 11.13
N ALA A 893 18.38 0.91 10.30
CA ALA A 893 19.11 2.15 10.57
C ALA A 893 18.18 3.36 10.63
N THR A 894 17.14 3.39 9.80
CA THR A 894 16.12 4.45 9.80
C THR A 894 15.31 4.48 11.11
N LEU A 895 14.96 3.31 11.68
CA LEU A 895 14.24 3.19 12.96
C LEU A 895 15.01 3.77 14.15
N ILE A 896 16.33 3.61 14.16
CA ILE A 896 17.20 4.03 15.26
C ILE A 896 18.16 5.17 14.85
N ARG A 897 17.76 5.98 13.87
CA ARG A 897 18.62 7.04 13.31
C ARG A 897 19.09 8.03 14.37
N ASP A 898 18.26 8.29 15.38
CA ASP A 898 18.61 9.13 16.53
C ASP A 898 19.57 8.47 17.53
N LEU A 899 19.80 7.16 17.44
CA LEU A 899 20.78 6.41 18.25
C LEU A 899 22.12 6.23 17.54
N LEU A 900 22.15 6.36 16.21
CA LEU A 900 23.33 6.17 15.37
C LEU A 900 24.13 7.48 15.19
N PRO A 901 25.42 7.42 14.82
CA PRO A 901 26.17 8.62 14.49
C PRO A 901 25.68 9.20 13.16
N HIS A 902 25.45 10.51 13.12
CA HIS A 902 25.21 11.22 11.85
C HIS A 902 26.53 11.45 11.13
N GLY A 903 26.51 11.41 9.80
CA GLY A 903 27.61 11.95 9.00
C GLY A 903 27.82 13.45 9.28
N PRO A 904 28.96 14.04 8.88
CA PRO A 904 29.11 15.50 8.91
C PRO A 904 27.94 16.12 8.14
N ARG A 905 27.08 16.88 8.83
CA ARG A 905 26.05 17.69 8.18
C ARG A 905 26.79 18.68 7.29
N THR A 906 26.74 18.48 5.98
CA THR A 906 27.16 19.51 5.04
C THR A 906 26.14 20.63 5.18
N GLN A 907 26.62 21.82 5.56
CA GLN A 907 25.83 23.04 5.76
C GLN A 907 25.14 23.47 4.47
#